data_AF-A0A561F0X7-F1
#
_entry.id   AF-A0A561F0X7-F1
#
_cell.length_a   1.000
_cell.length_b   1.000
_cell.length_c   1.000
_cell.angle_alpha   90.00
_cell.angle_beta   90.00
_cell.angle_gamma   90.00
#
_symmetry.space_group_name_H-M   'P 1'
#
loop_
_entity.id
_entity.type
_entity.pdbx_description
1 polymer ?
#
loop_
_entity_poly.entity_id
_entity_poly.type
_entity_poly.pdbx_seq_one_letter_code
_entity_poly.pdbx_strand_id
1 'polypeptide(L)'
;MGESPPVLGGRPRLLPITVAAFWILVGGSLGRFGLNGPATVLVFLATAIVLPCAAVRRPGEGRTGGAGTPRLLRVPLPMPLWAFAGLATVSAVQQRTEAGVQNALVYLTFVAVMAIAAAWTSPGSAMLLLRWVRAAAVVAAVGYLLSVALDGPGNSSLYPKRIFGEVVWIGMVAAVPLAGRSRWGYAAPLLLITADVLSLSRTSAVVCALLFLGVVAKGRSRGELRRLVVLASVVVGGTYVLMTRFQPLRDRFTQNDSRTVAGLQIGTSGRSDLWAVTWDSIKESPWLGHGIGSVERLLAALDATETLGHPHNDYLRLWNDLGLVGLALWVAAILLLGRDAYRRRRAATDSADWAIHQAALLALIGLSLNVVTSNLLVYVFVMVPVAVVVGTSIGQARVTDGDVSPARPQVSRGAAELKNAQKCLNSPKATYHALVPRSGHLGCHDRNNPKGFTLDLRGFLRVLTRRWVSITMLTVAGLGAGLAVTEVSTPQYEARSQIFVSTRATSDIAELNQGSAFSQARVQSYADIVSSARIVAPVINRLGLDMTPDQLAKRINAGVKPNTVLIDIAVTDTDAVRAAKIANTVADEAGVQIVSLETPPGQSAPVHIGTTRSASAPTAPLSPRPLLNAAAGLFAGLIAGVALAVLRDILDTTLRTSHALAEATGLPVLGAVPYDKDAQDSPLAVGPGAHSARAEAFRLVRTNLQFAQVDRSPRVIVVTSPLPGEGKTNTAANLALSLTEAGRSVCLVDADLRSPSVAKTFGLVQDAGLTTVLIGTATVDEVLQQGGEGKLSVLTSGPIPPNPAEILTSDRMRQVLEGLAEAFDVVVVDSAPLMPVADTVGLAPLVDGAVLVVRAGHTPSERAQAAVAALRSVGAPVLGAVLSMAKLHNEGYGYGYGYGYGETAGASEIALTPSQKSGEDSELATQLGLTK
;
A
#
# COMPACT_ATOMS: atom_id res chain seq x y z
N MET A 1 13.60 21.26 -48.41
CA MET A 1 14.03 19.85 -48.56
C MET A 1 15.31 19.67 -47.80
N GLY A 2 15.32 18.76 -46.84
CA GLY A 2 16.41 18.56 -45.88
C GLY A 2 15.91 17.65 -44.78
N GLU A 3 15.53 16.43 -45.15
CA GLU A 3 15.17 15.39 -44.19
C GLU A 3 16.36 15.18 -43.24
N SER A 4 16.10 15.35 -41.95
CA SER A 4 17.02 14.91 -40.91
C SER A 4 17.09 13.37 -41.00
N PRO A 5 18.27 12.75 -41.10
CA PRO A 5 18.34 11.30 -41.17
C PRO A 5 17.75 10.69 -39.89
N PRO A 6 17.10 9.52 -39.96
CA PRO A 6 16.54 8.86 -38.79
C PRO A 6 17.67 8.59 -37.80
N VAL A 7 17.45 8.96 -36.54
CA VAL A 7 18.29 8.54 -35.41
C VAL A 7 18.25 7.02 -35.39
N LEU A 8 19.30 6.38 -35.91
CA LEU A 8 19.54 4.94 -35.77
C LEU A 8 19.80 4.66 -34.29
N GLY A 9 18.71 4.52 -33.54
CA GLY A 9 18.73 4.00 -32.17
C GLY A 9 19.30 2.59 -32.21
N GLY A 10 20.35 2.35 -31.41
CA GLY A 10 20.92 1.01 -31.26
C GLY A 10 19.82 0.01 -30.94
N ARG A 11 19.72 -1.06 -31.74
CA ARG A 11 18.71 -2.11 -31.56
C ARG A 11 18.76 -2.63 -30.12
N PRO A 12 17.62 -2.82 -29.44
CA PRO A 12 17.59 -3.37 -28.09
C PRO A 12 18.28 -4.73 -28.08
N ARG A 13 19.20 -4.93 -27.13
CA ARG A 13 19.90 -6.22 -27.00
C ARG A 13 18.90 -7.25 -26.48
N LEU A 14 18.52 -8.19 -27.35
CA LEU A 14 17.41 -9.11 -27.12
C LEU A 14 17.72 -10.23 -26.11
N LEU A 15 19.00 -10.51 -25.84
CA LEU A 15 19.41 -11.70 -25.06
C LEU A 15 18.83 -11.74 -23.62
N PRO A 16 18.92 -10.67 -22.79
CA PRO A 16 18.31 -10.71 -21.45
C PRO A 16 16.78 -10.84 -21.50
N ILE A 17 16.16 -10.28 -22.53
CA ILE A 17 14.71 -10.29 -22.74
C ILE A 17 14.23 -11.70 -23.11
N THR A 18 14.93 -12.37 -24.04
CA THR A 18 14.59 -13.73 -24.47
C THR A 18 14.84 -14.74 -23.34
N VAL A 19 15.91 -14.56 -22.56
CA VAL A 19 16.21 -15.40 -21.38
C VAL A 19 15.12 -15.29 -20.31
N ALA A 20 14.66 -14.07 -19.99
CA ALA A 20 13.57 -13.88 -19.04
C ALA A 20 12.24 -14.50 -19.53
N ALA A 21 11.90 -14.31 -20.81
CA ALA A 21 10.69 -14.89 -21.39
C ALA A 21 10.74 -16.43 -21.46
N PHE A 22 11.91 -17.00 -21.79
CA PHE A 22 12.13 -18.45 -21.80
C PHE A 22 11.88 -19.07 -20.43
N TRP A 23 12.45 -18.51 -19.37
CA TRP A 23 12.25 -19.04 -18.01
C TRP A 23 10.81 -18.90 -17.52
N ILE A 24 10.07 -17.91 -17.99
CA ILE A 24 8.63 -17.78 -17.70
C ILE A 24 7.81 -18.84 -18.44
N LEU A 25 8.19 -19.22 -19.65
CA LEU A 25 7.51 -20.27 -20.41
C LEU A 25 7.85 -21.67 -19.90
N VAL A 26 9.11 -21.92 -19.57
CA VAL A 26 9.60 -23.25 -19.15
C VAL A 26 9.34 -23.49 -17.66
N GLY A 27 9.46 -22.47 -16.81
CA GLY A 27 9.33 -22.59 -15.36
C GLY A 27 10.25 -23.68 -14.79
N GLY A 28 9.70 -24.54 -13.92
CA GLY A 28 10.40 -25.72 -13.38
C GLY A 28 10.10 -27.04 -14.11
N SER A 29 9.56 -27.00 -15.34
CA SER A 29 9.28 -28.24 -16.10
C SER A 29 10.53 -29.08 -16.37
N LEU A 30 11.72 -28.46 -16.43
CA LEU A 30 13.02 -29.13 -16.51
C LEU A 30 13.28 -30.08 -15.34
N GLY A 31 12.70 -29.82 -14.16
CA GLY A 31 12.84 -30.68 -12.99
C GLY A 31 12.26 -32.07 -13.20
N ARG A 32 11.25 -32.22 -14.06
CA ARG A 32 10.68 -33.54 -14.41
C ARG A 32 11.66 -34.43 -15.16
N PHE A 33 12.67 -33.84 -15.77
CA PHE A 33 13.72 -34.53 -16.50
C PHE A 33 15.05 -34.57 -15.72
N GLY A 34 15.05 -34.16 -14.43
CA GLY A 34 16.26 -34.07 -13.63
C GLY A 34 17.24 -32.95 -14.06
N LEU A 35 16.80 -32.02 -14.91
CA LEU A 35 17.69 -31.04 -15.55
C LEU A 35 17.87 -29.73 -14.76
N ASN A 36 17.26 -29.58 -13.58
CA ASN A 36 17.35 -28.35 -12.79
C ASN A 36 18.79 -28.01 -12.36
N GLY A 37 19.55 -28.99 -11.86
CA GLY A 37 20.96 -28.82 -11.49
C GLY A 37 21.83 -28.46 -12.71
N PRO A 38 21.83 -29.28 -13.78
CA PRO A 38 22.54 -28.98 -15.02
C PRO A 38 22.21 -27.61 -15.62
N ALA A 39 20.93 -27.22 -15.63
CA ALA A 39 20.51 -25.91 -16.14
C ALA A 39 21.04 -24.76 -15.26
N THR A 40 21.06 -24.93 -13.94
CA THR A 40 21.63 -23.94 -13.00
C THR A 40 23.11 -23.73 -13.27
N VAL A 41 23.88 -24.82 -13.42
CA VAL A 41 25.31 -24.76 -13.76
C VAL A 41 25.54 -24.11 -15.11
N LEU A 42 24.77 -24.49 -16.13
CA LEU A 42 24.91 -23.94 -17.49
C LEU A 42 24.62 -22.44 -17.54
N VAL A 43 23.55 -21.97 -16.87
CA VAL A 43 23.23 -20.55 -16.77
C VAL A 43 24.33 -19.80 -16.01
N PHE A 44 24.83 -20.37 -14.91
CA PHE A 44 25.93 -19.78 -14.16
C PHE A 44 27.17 -19.61 -15.05
N LEU A 45 27.63 -20.68 -15.72
CA LEU A 45 28.78 -20.64 -16.61
C LEU A 45 28.59 -19.61 -17.73
N ALA A 46 27.42 -19.58 -18.36
CA ALA A 46 27.09 -18.58 -19.37
C ALA A 46 27.18 -17.15 -18.80
N THR A 47 26.65 -16.90 -17.60
CA THR A 47 26.74 -15.58 -16.95
C THR A 47 28.17 -15.22 -16.54
N ALA A 48 28.96 -16.17 -16.06
CA ALA A 48 30.36 -15.95 -15.69
C ALA A 48 31.24 -15.61 -16.91
N ILE A 49 30.97 -16.21 -18.07
CA ILE A 49 31.65 -15.89 -19.34
C ILE A 49 31.21 -14.51 -19.86
N VAL A 50 29.93 -14.16 -19.73
CA VAL A 50 29.37 -12.92 -20.27
C VAL A 50 29.65 -11.70 -19.41
N LEU A 51 29.73 -11.85 -18.08
CA LEU A 51 29.89 -10.74 -17.13
C LEU A 51 31.15 -9.88 -17.40
N PRO A 52 32.35 -10.44 -17.66
CA PRO A 52 33.53 -9.66 -18.05
C PRO A 52 33.32 -8.88 -19.34
N CYS A 53 32.68 -9.49 -20.34
CA CYS A 53 32.35 -8.85 -21.61
C CYS A 53 31.30 -7.73 -21.44
N ALA A 54 30.38 -7.88 -20.49
CA ALA A 54 29.39 -6.86 -20.15
C ALA A 54 30.00 -5.67 -19.38
N ALA A 55 31.10 -5.88 -18.66
CA ALA A 55 31.83 -4.85 -17.94
C ALA A 55 32.71 -3.96 -18.83
N VAL A 56 32.94 -4.35 -20.10
CA VAL A 56 33.78 -3.63 -21.07
C VAL A 56 32.92 -2.93 -22.12
N ARG A 57 32.91 -1.58 -22.11
CA ARG A 57 32.29 -0.78 -23.17
C ARG A 57 33.23 -0.74 -24.39
N ARG A 58 32.78 -1.18 -25.57
CA ARG A 58 33.58 -1.07 -26.81
C ARG A 58 33.73 0.41 -27.23
N PRO A 59 34.92 0.86 -27.68
CA PRO A 59 35.08 2.20 -28.23
C PRO A 59 34.31 2.29 -29.56
N GLY A 60 33.35 3.22 -29.65
CA GLY A 60 32.58 3.47 -30.89
C GLY A 60 31.11 3.86 -30.72
N GLU A 61 30.51 3.70 -29.53
CA GLU A 61 29.10 4.10 -29.28
C GLU A 61 28.90 5.59 -28.93
N GLY A 62 29.95 6.42 -29.02
CA GLY A 62 29.86 7.88 -28.96
C GLY A 62 30.45 8.48 -30.22
N ARG A 63 29.70 9.37 -30.89
CA ARG A 63 30.18 10.14 -32.05
C ARG A 63 31.34 11.03 -31.63
N THR A 64 32.57 10.55 -31.77
CA THR A 64 33.78 11.29 -32.17
C THR A 64 34.92 10.28 -32.25
N GLY A 65 35.56 10.20 -33.41
CA GLY A 65 36.73 9.35 -33.62
C GLY A 65 37.81 9.65 -32.58
N GLY A 66 38.24 8.61 -31.88
CA GLY A 66 39.33 8.65 -30.92
C GLY A 66 39.45 7.27 -30.29
N ALA A 67 40.62 6.64 -30.45
CA ALA A 67 40.94 5.37 -29.80
C ALA A 67 41.00 5.56 -28.28
N GLY A 68 39.84 5.50 -27.62
CA GLY A 68 39.72 5.57 -26.16
C GLY A 68 39.89 4.19 -25.53
N THR A 69 40.65 4.12 -24.44
CA THR A 69 40.80 2.91 -23.62
C THR A 69 39.45 2.44 -23.09
N PRO A 70 39.18 1.12 -23.08
CA PRO A 70 37.93 0.58 -22.54
C PRO A 70 37.77 0.98 -21.06
N ARG A 71 36.68 1.68 -20.73
CA ARG A 71 36.31 1.99 -19.34
C ARG A 71 35.49 0.86 -18.75
N LEU A 72 35.89 0.37 -17.58
CA LEU A 72 35.12 -0.57 -16.77
C LEU A 72 33.78 0.04 -16.35
N LEU A 73 32.68 -0.60 -16.74
CA LEU A 73 31.34 -0.17 -16.39
C LEU A 73 31.07 -0.52 -14.91
N ARG A 74 31.20 0.44 -13.99
CA ARG A 74 30.74 0.24 -12.60
C ARG A 74 29.22 0.08 -12.61
N VAL A 75 28.69 -1.09 -12.29
CA VAL A 75 27.23 -1.28 -12.07
C VAL A 75 26.92 -0.99 -10.59
N PRO A 76 25.91 -0.16 -10.26
CA PRO A 76 25.72 0.35 -8.91
C PRO A 76 24.81 -0.61 -8.14
N LEU A 77 25.26 -1.85 -7.96
CA LEU A 77 24.57 -2.80 -7.09
C LEU A 77 24.95 -2.51 -5.63
N PRO A 78 24.01 -2.64 -4.68
CA PRO A 78 24.29 -2.36 -3.28
C PRO A 78 25.33 -3.35 -2.73
N MET A 79 26.30 -2.85 -1.96
CA MET A 79 27.35 -3.67 -1.35
C MET A 79 26.82 -4.88 -0.55
N PRO A 80 25.71 -4.76 0.22
CA PRO A 80 25.13 -5.92 0.90
C PRO A 80 24.78 -7.10 -0.02
N LEU A 81 24.40 -6.84 -1.28
CA LEU A 81 24.06 -7.91 -2.24
C LEU A 81 25.30 -8.70 -2.67
N TRP A 82 26.41 -8.00 -2.91
CA TRP A 82 27.70 -8.64 -3.21
C TRP A 82 28.25 -9.38 -2.00
N ALA A 83 28.14 -8.79 -0.81
CA ALA A 83 28.56 -9.42 0.44
C ALA A 83 27.75 -10.70 0.73
N PHE A 84 26.44 -10.69 0.48
CA PHE A 84 25.59 -11.87 0.61
C PHE A 84 26.03 -13.00 -0.33
N ALA A 85 26.21 -12.70 -1.62
CA ALA A 85 26.66 -13.69 -2.59
C ALA A 85 28.07 -14.22 -2.28
N GLY A 86 28.97 -13.34 -1.81
CA GLY A 86 30.32 -13.71 -1.35
C GLY A 86 30.28 -14.65 -0.14
N LEU A 87 29.48 -14.32 0.88
CA LEU A 87 29.29 -15.16 2.06
C LEU A 87 28.76 -16.54 1.70
N ALA A 88 27.73 -16.61 0.83
CA ALA A 88 27.18 -17.87 0.35
C ALA A 88 28.22 -18.70 -0.42
N THR A 89 29.07 -18.06 -1.22
CA THR A 89 30.13 -18.74 -1.98
C THR A 89 31.20 -19.33 -1.05
N VAL A 90 31.68 -18.54 -0.09
CA VAL A 90 32.66 -19.01 0.91
C VAL A 90 32.07 -20.18 1.71
N SER A 91 30.81 -20.06 2.13
CA SER A 91 30.08 -21.11 2.83
C SER A 91 29.96 -22.40 2.00
N ALA A 92 29.66 -22.29 0.70
CA ALA A 92 29.55 -23.47 -0.19
C ALA A 92 30.88 -24.21 -0.34
N VAL A 93 31.99 -23.46 -0.45
CA VAL A 93 33.35 -24.03 -0.54
C VAL A 93 33.73 -24.79 0.74
N GLN A 94 33.28 -24.31 1.90
CA GLN A 94 33.53 -24.94 3.20
C GLN A 94 32.68 -26.21 3.40
N GLN A 95 31.39 -26.17 3.03
CA GLN A 95 30.43 -27.26 3.23
C GLN A 95 30.59 -28.42 2.24
N ARG A 96 30.94 -28.11 0.98
CA ARG A 96 31.06 -29.05 -0.15
C ARG A 96 29.83 -29.96 -0.36
N THR A 97 28.64 -29.48 -0.05
CA THR A 97 27.38 -30.19 -0.31
C THR A 97 26.85 -29.86 -1.71
N GLU A 98 26.26 -30.83 -2.40
CA GLU A 98 25.69 -30.62 -3.75
C GLU A 98 24.61 -29.52 -3.75
N ALA A 99 23.68 -29.60 -2.80
CA ALA A 99 22.63 -28.60 -2.63
C ALA A 99 23.19 -27.21 -2.26
N GLY A 100 24.21 -27.16 -1.42
CA GLY A 100 24.87 -25.91 -1.03
C GLY A 100 25.56 -25.21 -2.21
N VAL A 101 26.25 -25.99 -3.04
CA VAL A 101 26.86 -25.49 -4.28
C VAL A 101 25.78 -24.98 -5.23
N GLN A 102 24.72 -25.75 -5.47
CA GLN A 102 23.63 -25.33 -6.34
C GLN A 102 22.99 -24.00 -5.87
N ASN A 103 22.71 -23.86 -4.57
CA ASN A 103 22.11 -22.65 -4.00
C ASN A 103 23.05 -21.43 -4.15
N ALA A 104 24.35 -21.60 -3.87
CA ALA A 104 25.34 -20.55 -4.08
C ALA A 104 25.41 -20.10 -5.55
N LEU A 105 25.34 -21.05 -6.49
CA LEU A 105 25.30 -20.73 -7.92
C LEU A 105 24.06 -19.90 -8.29
N VAL A 106 22.88 -20.22 -7.75
CA VAL A 106 21.67 -19.41 -7.99
C VAL A 106 21.83 -17.98 -7.47
N TYR A 107 22.40 -17.80 -6.27
CA TYR A 107 22.64 -16.47 -5.71
C TYR A 107 23.65 -15.67 -6.53
N LEU A 108 24.75 -16.30 -6.97
CA LEU A 108 25.73 -15.66 -7.83
C LEU A 108 25.13 -15.29 -9.19
N THR A 109 24.35 -16.19 -9.79
CA THR A 109 23.62 -15.93 -11.05
C THR A 109 22.66 -14.77 -10.88
N PHE A 110 21.92 -14.67 -9.77
CA PHE A 110 21.02 -13.55 -9.50
C PHE A 110 21.75 -12.19 -9.55
N VAL A 111 22.89 -12.09 -8.88
CA VAL A 111 23.71 -10.86 -8.87
C VAL A 111 24.32 -10.58 -10.25
N ALA A 112 24.89 -11.60 -10.90
CA ALA A 112 25.53 -11.47 -12.21
C ALA A 112 24.54 -11.07 -13.31
N VAL A 113 23.37 -11.72 -13.38
CA VAL A 113 22.32 -11.39 -14.35
C VAL A 113 21.81 -9.98 -14.14
N MET A 114 21.60 -9.56 -12.88
CA MET A 114 21.18 -8.19 -12.58
C MET A 114 22.22 -7.17 -13.07
N ALA A 115 23.51 -7.47 -12.87
CA ALA A 115 24.60 -6.64 -13.36
C ALA A 115 24.64 -6.55 -14.89
N ILE A 116 24.54 -7.69 -15.58
CA ILE A 116 24.52 -7.79 -17.04
C ILE A 116 23.30 -7.04 -17.61
N ALA A 117 22.11 -7.26 -17.06
CA ALA A 117 20.89 -6.59 -17.50
C ALA A 117 20.98 -5.07 -17.33
N ALA A 118 21.54 -4.58 -16.22
CA ALA A 118 21.80 -3.16 -16.01
C ALA A 118 22.83 -2.59 -17.01
N ALA A 119 23.88 -3.35 -17.33
CA ALA A 119 24.91 -2.94 -18.27
C ALA A 119 24.43 -2.90 -19.73
N TRP A 120 23.53 -3.80 -20.10
CA TRP A 120 23.06 -3.98 -21.49
C TRP A 120 21.74 -3.28 -21.79
N THR A 121 21.20 -2.52 -20.84
CA THR A 121 19.98 -1.73 -21.06
C THR A 121 20.25 -0.63 -22.08
N SER A 122 19.42 -0.57 -23.12
CA SER A 122 19.44 0.48 -24.14
C SER A 122 18.05 1.13 -24.30
N PRO A 123 17.94 2.29 -24.97
CA PRO A 123 16.64 2.93 -25.24
C PRO A 123 15.63 1.94 -25.83
N GLY A 124 14.43 1.88 -25.24
CA GLY A 124 13.35 0.97 -25.66
C GLY A 124 13.43 -0.46 -25.10
N SER A 125 14.56 -0.87 -24.51
CA SER A 125 14.72 -2.22 -23.91
C SER A 125 13.73 -2.46 -22.76
N ALA A 126 13.48 -1.45 -21.93
CA ALA A 126 12.55 -1.51 -20.81
C ALA A 126 11.11 -1.89 -21.25
N MET A 127 10.57 -1.20 -22.26
CA MET A 127 9.22 -1.46 -22.75
C MET A 127 9.12 -2.80 -23.48
N LEU A 128 10.17 -3.15 -24.23
CA LEU A 128 10.24 -4.43 -24.93
C LEU A 128 10.25 -5.59 -23.93
N LEU A 129 11.09 -5.52 -22.88
CA LEU A 129 11.14 -6.51 -21.80
C LEU A 129 9.75 -6.74 -21.20
N LEU A 130 9.08 -5.69 -20.73
CA LEU A 130 7.78 -5.84 -20.08
C LEU A 130 6.71 -6.45 -21.01
N ARG A 131 6.75 -6.13 -22.30
CA ARG A 131 5.82 -6.73 -23.28
C ARG A 131 6.07 -8.22 -23.47
N TRP A 132 7.33 -8.63 -23.59
CA TRP A 132 7.71 -10.03 -23.76
C TRP A 132 7.45 -10.87 -22.51
N VAL A 133 7.81 -10.37 -21.33
CA VAL A 133 7.51 -11.01 -20.03
C VAL A 133 6.00 -11.18 -19.86
N ARG A 134 5.20 -10.15 -20.15
CA ARG A 134 3.74 -10.24 -20.12
C ARG A 134 3.20 -11.26 -21.12
N ALA A 135 3.70 -11.25 -22.36
CA ALA A 135 3.25 -12.19 -23.39
C ALA A 135 3.57 -13.65 -23.01
N ALA A 136 4.80 -13.90 -22.55
CA ALA A 136 5.23 -15.21 -22.05
C ALA A 136 4.33 -15.70 -20.91
N ALA A 137 4.04 -14.84 -19.93
CA ALA A 137 3.17 -15.18 -18.82
C ALA A 137 1.73 -15.48 -19.25
N VAL A 138 1.18 -14.71 -20.21
CA VAL A 138 -0.16 -14.97 -20.75
C VAL A 138 -0.21 -16.30 -21.49
N VAL A 139 0.80 -16.61 -22.30
CA VAL A 139 0.90 -17.91 -23.00
C VAL A 139 0.98 -19.06 -22.00
N ALA A 140 1.84 -18.93 -20.98
CA ALA A 140 1.94 -19.92 -19.91
C ALA A 140 0.60 -20.11 -19.18
N ALA A 141 -0.11 -19.03 -18.89
CA ALA A 141 -1.43 -19.08 -18.24
C ALA A 141 -2.53 -19.68 -19.10
N VAL A 142 -2.57 -19.39 -20.40
CA VAL A 142 -3.51 -20.05 -21.31
C VAL A 142 -3.21 -21.55 -21.40
N GLY A 143 -1.93 -21.93 -21.54
CA GLY A 143 -1.53 -23.34 -21.55
C GLY A 143 -1.88 -24.07 -20.24
N TYR A 144 -1.69 -23.41 -19.10
CA TYR A 144 -2.08 -23.93 -17.80
C TYR A 144 -3.60 -24.13 -17.69
N LEU A 145 -4.39 -23.12 -18.04
CA LEU A 145 -5.85 -23.20 -18.02
C LEU A 145 -6.39 -24.28 -18.95
N LEU A 146 -5.79 -24.46 -20.13
CA LEU A 146 -6.14 -25.54 -21.05
C LEU A 146 -5.84 -26.92 -20.43
N SER A 147 -4.68 -27.08 -19.79
CA SER A 147 -4.38 -28.34 -19.08
C SER A 147 -5.34 -28.60 -17.92
N VAL A 148 -5.75 -27.57 -17.18
CA VAL A 148 -6.76 -27.70 -16.11
C VAL A 148 -8.14 -28.07 -16.67
N ALA A 149 -8.51 -27.56 -17.84
CA ALA A 149 -9.76 -27.93 -18.49
C ALA A 149 -9.79 -29.40 -18.97
N LEU A 150 -8.63 -29.96 -19.31
CA LEU A 150 -8.49 -31.35 -19.76
C LEU A 150 -8.27 -32.34 -18.60
N ASP A 151 -7.43 -31.99 -17.63
CA ASP A 151 -6.92 -32.88 -16.58
C ASP A 151 -7.51 -32.59 -15.17
N GLY A 152 -8.30 -31.52 -15.04
CA GLY A 152 -8.90 -31.03 -13.78
C GLY A 152 -8.02 -30.03 -12.99
N PRO A 153 -8.60 -29.28 -12.03
CA PRO A 153 -7.89 -28.24 -11.27
C PRO A 153 -6.65 -28.77 -10.52
N GLY A 154 -5.51 -28.10 -10.70
CA GLY A 154 -4.24 -28.46 -10.09
C GLY A 154 -3.60 -29.75 -10.62
N ASN A 155 -4.17 -30.41 -11.63
CA ASN A 155 -3.49 -31.48 -12.38
C ASN A 155 -3.09 -30.86 -13.73
N SER A 156 -1.79 -30.72 -13.99
CA SER A 156 -1.32 -30.24 -15.29
C SER A 156 -0.14 -31.08 -15.74
N SER A 157 -0.30 -31.71 -16.90
CA SER A 157 0.79 -32.40 -17.61
C SER A 157 1.88 -31.44 -18.12
N LEU A 158 1.59 -30.14 -18.28
CA LEU A 158 2.54 -29.14 -18.77
C LEU A 158 3.43 -28.53 -17.67
N TYR A 159 2.85 -28.12 -16.54
CA TYR A 159 3.59 -27.50 -15.43
C TYR A 159 3.52 -28.37 -14.17
N PRO A 160 4.62 -28.53 -13.41
CA PRO A 160 4.54 -29.15 -12.08
C PRO A 160 3.58 -28.39 -11.16
N LYS A 161 2.88 -29.12 -10.28
CA LYS A 161 1.97 -28.56 -9.27
C LYS A 161 2.74 -27.52 -8.43
N ARG A 162 2.12 -26.36 -8.14
CA ARG A 162 2.67 -25.22 -7.36
C ARG A 162 3.74 -24.35 -8.04
N ILE A 163 4.67 -24.92 -8.82
CA ILE A 163 5.74 -24.15 -9.51
C ILE A 163 5.17 -23.12 -10.49
N PHE A 164 4.04 -23.42 -11.11
CA PHE A 164 3.37 -22.49 -12.02
C PHE A 164 3.03 -21.15 -11.34
N GLY A 165 2.53 -21.17 -10.09
CA GLY A 165 2.23 -19.95 -9.36
C GLY A 165 3.48 -19.09 -9.14
N GLU A 166 4.61 -19.71 -8.80
CA GLU A 166 5.91 -19.04 -8.62
C GLU A 166 6.43 -18.32 -9.87
N VAL A 167 5.93 -18.67 -11.05
CA VAL A 167 6.27 -18.04 -12.32
C VAL A 167 5.23 -16.98 -12.73
N VAL A 168 3.95 -17.23 -12.45
CA VAL A 168 2.86 -16.33 -12.84
C VAL A 168 2.90 -14.99 -12.12
N TRP A 169 3.30 -14.94 -10.84
CA TRP A 169 3.40 -13.66 -10.15
C TRP A 169 4.49 -12.75 -10.76
N ILE A 170 5.54 -13.32 -11.37
CA ILE A 170 6.53 -12.57 -12.16
C ILE A 170 5.88 -11.98 -13.40
N GLY A 171 4.97 -12.72 -14.03
CA GLY A 171 4.10 -12.21 -15.09
C GLY A 171 3.28 -11.00 -14.65
N MET A 172 2.75 -11.01 -13.41
CA MET A 172 2.01 -9.89 -12.84
C MET A 172 2.87 -8.64 -12.69
N VAL A 173 4.13 -8.79 -12.32
CA VAL A 173 5.09 -7.69 -12.21
C VAL A 173 5.22 -6.89 -13.52
N ALA A 174 5.09 -7.53 -14.69
CA ALA A 174 5.08 -6.84 -15.98
C ALA A 174 3.68 -6.49 -16.49
N ALA A 175 2.67 -7.31 -16.20
CA ALA A 175 1.30 -7.07 -16.64
C ALA A 175 0.68 -5.84 -15.96
N VAL A 176 0.96 -5.65 -14.66
CA VAL A 176 0.38 -4.60 -13.83
C VAL A 176 0.80 -3.18 -14.26
N PRO A 177 2.10 -2.86 -14.48
CA PRO A 177 2.53 -1.55 -14.97
C PRO A 177 2.01 -1.21 -16.37
N LEU A 178 1.62 -2.22 -17.16
CA LEU A 178 1.08 -2.05 -18.51
C LEU A 178 -0.46 -1.97 -18.55
N ALA A 179 -1.16 -2.24 -17.44
CA ALA A 179 -2.61 -2.39 -17.43
C ALA A 179 -3.38 -1.10 -17.77
N GLY A 180 -2.87 0.07 -17.38
CA GLY A 180 -3.49 1.38 -17.66
C GLY A 180 -3.31 1.89 -19.10
N ARG A 181 -2.66 1.14 -19.99
CA ARG A 181 -2.26 1.62 -21.33
C ARG A 181 -3.16 1.18 -22.48
N SER A 182 -4.17 0.35 -22.22
CA SER A 182 -5.12 -0.15 -23.24
C SER A 182 -6.47 -0.46 -22.61
N ARG A 183 -7.55 -0.34 -23.38
CA ARG A 183 -8.91 -0.77 -23.00
C ARG A 183 -8.99 -2.23 -22.54
N TRP A 184 -8.07 -3.07 -23.03
CA TRP A 184 -7.92 -4.49 -22.66
C TRP A 184 -6.74 -4.74 -21.71
N GLY A 185 -6.07 -3.69 -21.21
CA GLY A 185 -4.83 -3.81 -20.45
C GLY A 185 -4.97 -4.58 -19.14
N TYR A 186 -6.18 -4.60 -18.56
CA TYR A 186 -6.49 -5.33 -17.33
C TYR A 186 -6.85 -6.81 -17.56
N ALA A 187 -7.07 -7.23 -18.81
CA ALA A 187 -7.39 -8.62 -19.12
C ALA A 187 -6.22 -9.56 -18.80
N ALA A 188 -4.99 -9.15 -19.11
CA ALA A 188 -3.80 -9.95 -18.79
C ALA A 188 -3.64 -10.17 -17.27
N PRO A 189 -3.64 -9.13 -16.42
CA PRO A 189 -3.64 -9.30 -14.97
C PRO A 189 -4.74 -10.22 -14.42
N LEU A 190 -5.97 -10.07 -14.90
CA LEU A 190 -7.11 -10.89 -14.45
C LEU A 190 -6.98 -12.36 -14.89
N LEU A 191 -6.48 -12.60 -16.10
CA LEU A 191 -6.20 -13.94 -16.60
C LEU A 191 -5.08 -14.61 -15.79
N LEU A 192 -4.01 -13.87 -15.46
CA LEU A 192 -2.92 -14.37 -14.63
C LEU A 192 -3.40 -14.72 -13.21
N ILE A 193 -4.19 -13.86 -12.56
CA ILE A 193 -4.78 -14.15 -11.24
C ILE A 193 -5.67 -15.39 -11.32
N THR A 194 -6.52 -15.50 -12.34
CA THR A 194 -7.40 -16.66 -12.53
C THR A 194 -6.59 -17.95 -12.69
N ALA A 195 -5.56 -17.94 -13.53
CA ALA A 195 -4.67 -19.09 -13.72
C ALA A 195 -3.91 -19.44 -12.43
N ASP A 196 -3.46 -18.44 -11.67
CA ASP A 196 -2.74 -18.65 -10.41
C ASP A 196 -3.65 -19.22 -9.31
N VAL A 197 -4.89 -18.75 -9.19
CA VAL A 197 -5.90 -19.31 -8.29
C VAL A 197 -6.19 -20.77 -8.64
N LEU A 198 -6.36 -21.08 -9.93
CA LEU A 198 -6.56 -22.44 -10.42
C LEU A 198 -5.30 -23.31 -10.30
N SER A 199 -4.12 -22.69 -10.14
CA SER A 199 -2.87 -23.39 -9.82
C SER A 199 -2.82 -23.96 -8.42
N LEU A 200 -3.74 -23.51 -7.56
CA LEU A 200 -3.83 -23.84 -6.14
C LEU A 200 -2.63 -23.34 -5.31
N SER A 201 -1.81 -22.43 -5.87
CA SER A 201 -0.73 -21.76 -5.14
C SER A 201 -1.29 -20.65 -4.24
N ARG A 202 -1.53 -20.98 -2.97
CA ARG A 202 -2.14 -20.07 -1.97
C ARG A 202 -1.41 -18.73 -1.84
N THR A 203 -0.10 -18.79 -1.61
CA THR A 203 0.69 -17.58 -1.41
C THR A 203 0.75 -16.76 -2.70
N SER A 204 1.05 -17.40 -3.83
CA SER A 204 1.17 -16.69 -5.10
C SER A 204 -0.13 -15.97 -5.45
N ALA A 205 -1.28 -16.64 -5.29
CA ALA A 205 -2.58 -16.04 -5.58
C ALA A 205 -2.87 -14.79 -4.73
N VAL A 206 -2.53 -14.83 -3.44
CA VAL A 206 -2.64 -13.66 -2.54
C VAL A 206 -1.69 -12.54 -2.98
N VAL A 207 -0.44 -12.88 -3.32
CA VAL A 207 0.53 -11.88 -3.79
C VAL A 207 0.07 -11.26 -5.12
N CYS A 208 -0.38 -12.04 -6.09
CA CYS A 208 -0.95 -11.55 -7.35
C CYS A 208 -2.15 -10.63 -7.12
N ALA A 209 -3.05 -10.97 -6.20
CA ALA A 209 -4.18 -10.12 -5.84
C ALA A 209 -3.74 -8.80 -5.20
N LEU A 210 -2.76 -8.83 -4.28
CA LEU A 210 -2.20 -7.62 -3.66
C LEU A 210 -1.51 -6.71 -4.68
N LEU A 211 -0.68 -7.29 -5.57
CA LEU A 211 0.00 -6.56 -6.65
C LEU A 211 -1.00 -5.91 -7.61
N PHE A 212 -2.14 -6.55 -7.86
CA PHE A 212 -3.21 -6.02 -8.70
C PHE A 212 -4.01 -4.91 -8.01
N LEU A 213 -4.43 -5.11 -6.76
CA LEU A 213 -5.18 -4.11 -5.97
C LEU A 213 -4.40 -2.80 -5.83
N GLY A 214 -3.09 -2.87 -5.61
CA GLY A 214 -2.21 -1.69 -5.52
C GLY A 214 -2.16 -0.81 -6.76
N VAL A 215 -2.63 -1.30 -7.92
CA VAL A 215 -2.67 -0.53 -9.18
C VAL A 215 -4.09 -0.20 -9.62
N VAL A 216 -5.07 -1.05 -9.34
CA VAL A 216 -6.50 -0.74 -9.58
C VAL A 216 -6.96 0.48 -8.78
N ALA A 217 -6.35 0.73 -7.62
CA ALA A 217 -6.59 1.93 -6.81
C ALA A 217 -6.09 3.24 -7.45
N LYS A 218 -5.27 3.18 -8.51
CA LYS A 218 -4.54 4.35 -9.05
C LYS A 218 -5.23 4.93 -10.29
N GLY A 219 -5.65 6.20 -10.19
CA GLY A 219 -5.95 7.06 -11.36
C GLY A 219 -7.29 6.81 -12.07
N ARG A 220 -8.26 6.16 -11.43
CA ARG A 220 -9.60 5.96 -12.00
C ARG A 220 -10.65 6.89 -11.41
N SER A 221 -11.64 7.25 -12.23
CA SER A 221 -12.83 7.94 -11.76
C SER A 221 -13.59 7.06 -10.75
N ARG A 222 -14.25 7.69 -9.77
CA ARG A 222 -14.89 7.01 -8.63
C ARG A 222 -15.90 5.92 -9.04
N GLY A 223 -16.50 6.02 -10.23
CA GLY A 223 -17.43 5.00 -10.77
C GLY A 223 -16.75 3.72 -11.28
N GLU A 224 -15.55 3.83 -11.84
CA GLU A 224 -14.80 2.67 -12.33
C GLU A 224 -14.14 1.90 -11.18
N LEU A 225 -13.72 2.62 -10.13
CA LEU A 225 -13.21 2.00 -8.89
C LEU A 225 -14.28 1.13 -8.23
N ARG A 226 -15.55 1.60 -8.19
CA ARG A 226 -16.68 0.82 -7.66
C ARG A 226 -16.90 -0.47 -8.46
N ARG A 227 -16.91 -0.41 -9.80
CA ARG A 227 -17.09 -1.61 -10.65
C ARG A 227 -15.96 -2.62 -10.47
N LEU A 228 -14.73 -2.14 -10.28
CA LEU A 228 -13.56 -2.99 -10.07
C LEU A 228 -13.52 -3.62 -8.68
N VAL A 229 -13.89 -2.89 -7.64
CA VAL A 229 -14.03 -3.46 -6.29
C VAL A 229 -15.12 -4.51 -6.29
N VAL A 230 -16.27 -4.24 -6.92
CA VAL A 230 -17.34 -5.25 -7.09
C VAL A 230 -16.82 -6.47 -7.86
N LEU A 231 -16.11 -6.28 -8.97
CA LEU A 231 -15.53 -7.39 -9.73
C LEU A 231 -14.49 -8.17 -8.90
N ALA A 232 -13.62 -7.50 -8.16
CA ALA A 232 -12.64 -8.12 -7.28
C ALA A 232 -13.32 -8.89 -6.13
N SER A 233 -14.37 -8.32 -5.53
CA SER A 233 -15.18 -8.97 -4.51
C SER A 233 -15.93 -10.18 -5.06
N VAL A 234 -16.41 -10.14 -6.31
CA VAL A 234 -17.03 -11.28 -7.00
C VAL A 234 -15.99 -12.38 -7.29
N VAL A 235 -14.79 -12.02 -7.73
CA VAL A 235 -13.71 -12.99 -7.97
C VAL A 235 -13.22 -13.62 -6.67
N VAL A 236 -12.95 -12.82 -5.64
CA VAL A 236 -12.51 -13.29 -4.32
C VAL A 236 -13.62 -14.09 -3.63
N GLY A 237 -14.86 -13.60 -3.66
CA GLY A 237 -16.03 -14.29 -3.11
C GLY A 237 -16.36 -15.58 -3.87
N GLY A 238 -16.30 -15.56 -5.20
CA GLY A 238 -16.47 -16.73 -6.05
C GLY A 238 -15.38 -17.78 -5.80
N THR A 239 -14.13 -17.35 -5.64
CA THR A 239 -13.00 -18.21 -5.27
C THR A 239 -13.20 -18.80 -3.87
N TYR A 240 -13.64 -18.00 -2.88
CA TYR A 240 -13.97 -18.48 -1.53
C TYR A 240 -15.09 -19.52 -1.55
N VAL A 241 -16.16 -19.29 -2.32
CA VAL A 241 -17.26 -20.25 -2.50
C VAL A 241 -16.74 -21.53 -3.17
N LEU A 242 -15.93 -21.42 -4.21
CA LEU A 242 -15.30 -22.57 -4.86
C LEU A 242 -14.44 -23.37 -3.87
N MET A 243 -13.62 -22.69 -3.07
CA MET A 243 -12.73 -23.29 -2.07
C MET A 243 -13.45 -23.91 -0.87
N THR A 244 -14.67 -23.48 -0.55
CA THR A 244 -15.42 -23.96 0.63
C THR A 244 -16.55 -24.92 0.29
N ARG A 245 -17.14 -24.81 -0.91
CA ARG A 245 -18.28 -25.62 -1.36
C ARG A 245 -17.90 -26.71 -2.33
N PHE A 246 -16.87 -26.52 -3.16
CA PHE A 246 -16.46 -27.53 -4.14
C PHE A 246 -15.46 -28.50 -3.50
N GLN A 247 -15.96 -29.69 -3.14
CA GLN A 247 -15.25 -30.70 -2.36
C GLN A 247 -13.84 -31.04 -2.90
N PRO A 248 -13.60 -31.21 -4.23
CA PRO A 248 -12.25 -31.46 -4.74
C PRO A 248 -11.24 -30.33 -4.51
N LEU A 249 -11.70 -29.07 -4.51
CA LEU A 249 -10.85 -27.91 -4.24
C LEU A 249 -10.67 -27.72 -2.74
N ARG A 250 -11.75 -27.80 -1.95
CA ARG A 250 -11.72 -27.71 -0.49
C ARG A 250 -10.74 -28.73 0.09
N ASP A 251 -10.95 -30.01 -0.24
CA ASP A 251 -10.21 -31.11 0.34
C ASP A 251 -8.72 -31.00 -0.03
N ARG A 252 -8.38 -30.47 -1.21
CA ARG A 252 -6.97 -30.24 -1.60
C ARG A 252 -6.35 -28.96 -1.02
N PHE A 253 -7.16 -27.96 -0.66
CA PHE A 253 -6.74 -26.78 0.10
C PHE A 253 -6.70 -27.04 1.62
N THR A 254 -7.26 -28.14 2.10
CA THR A 254 -7.20 -28.52 3.53
C THR A 254 -6.35 -29.78 3.78
N GLN A 255 -6.11 -30.62 2.77
CA GLN A 255 -5.26 -31.81 2.87
C GLN A 255 -3.76 -31.45 2.92
N ASN A 256 -3.18 -31.80 4.07
CA ASN A 256 -1.80 -31.86 4.58
C ASN A 256 -1.90 -31.49 6.08
N ASP A 257 -0.77 -31.41 6.81
CA ASP A 257 -0.76 -30.87 8.19
C ASP A 257 -1.68 -29.67 8.29
N SER A 258 -2.78 -29.85 9.01
CA SER A 258 -3.81 -28.84 9.16
C SER A 258 -4.09 -28.69 10.64
N ARG A 259 -4.19 -27.44 11.08
CA ARG A 259 -4.68 -27.12 12.40
C ARG A 259 -6.07 -26.54 12.27
N THR A 260 -6.95 -27.03 13.10
CA THR A 260 -8.25 -26.41 13.30
C THR A 260 -8.05 -25.15 14.15
N VAL A 261 -8.28 -23.99 13.54
CA VAL A 261 -8.26 -22.67 14.17
C VAL A 261 -9.68 -22.12 14.06
N ALA A 262 -10.37 -21.96 15.20
CA ALA A 262 -11.76 -21.47 15.23
C ALA A 262 -12.74 -22.28 14.35
N GLY A 263 -12.62 -23.62 14.33
CA GLY A 263 -13.48 -24.51 13.53
C GLY A 263 -13.16 -24.53 12.02
N LEU A 264 -12.25 -23.66 11.55
CA LEU A 264 -11.68 -23.74 10.21
C LEU A 264 -10.47 -24.67 10.22
N GLN A 265 -10.47 -25.69 9.38
CA GLN A 265 -9.24 -26.41 9.05
C GLN A 265 -8.34 -25.51 8.21
N ILE A 266 -7.23 -25.07 8.80
CA ILE A 266 -6.19 -24.30 8.13
C ILE A 266 -5.00 -25.22 7.93
N GLY A 267 -4.65 -25.50 6.66
CA GLY A 267 -3.42 -26.20 6.33
C GLY A 267 -2.19 -25.41 6.83
N THR A 268 -1.44 -25.96 7.77
CA THR A 268 -0.17 -25.43 8.29
C THR A 268 1.01 -25.85 7.42
N SER A 269 0.86 -26.87 6.56
CA SER A 269 1.94 -27.40 5.70
C SER A 269 3.24 -27.66 6.48
N GLY A 270 3.12 -28.16 7.71
CA GLY A 270 4.27 -28.50 8.54
C GLY A 270 5.02 -27.31 9.17
N ARG A 271 4.54 -26.08 8.98
CA ARG A 271 5.23 -24.86 9.41
C ARG A 271 5.29 -24.69 10.94
N SER A 272 4.40 -25.33 11.69
CA SER A 272 4.44 -25.35 13.15
C SER A 272 5.72 -26.01 13.66
N ASP A 273 6.09 -27.12 13.04
CA ASP A 273 7.17 -28.00 13.47
C ASP A 273 8.50 -27.48 12.91
N LEU A 274 8.49 -26.95 11.68
CA LEU A 274 9.63 -26.23 11.10
C LEU A 274 10.06 -25.03 11.95
N TRP A 275 9.15 -24.31 12.60
CA TRP A 275 9.50 -23.12 13.39
C TRP A 275 10.22 -23.46 14.69
N ALA A 276 9.81 -24.55 15.35
CA ALA A 276 10.53 -25.07 16.51
C ALA A 276 11.96 -25.49 16.14
N VAL A 277 12.11 -26.24 15.05
CA VAL A 277 13.42 -26.69 14.57
C VAL A 277 14.30 -25.52 14.10
N THR A 278 13.70 -24.53 13.43
CA THR A 278 14.41 -23.30 13.04
C THR A 278 14.96 -22.59 14.27
N TRP A 279 14.16 -22.48 15.33
CA TRP A 279 14.55 -21.79 16.56
C TRP A 279 15.69 -22.51 17.29
N ASP A 280 15.66 -23.85 17.33
CA ASP A 280 16.72 -24.62 17.97
C ASP A 280 18.03 -24.56 17.17
N SER A 281 17.95 -24.66 15.83
CA SER A 281 19.12 -24.42 14.96
C SER A 281 19.74 -23.03 15.16
N ILE A 282 18.91 -21.97 15.31
CA ILE A 282 19.43 -20.62 15.53
C ILE A 282 20.23 -20.51 16.83
N LYS A 283 19.84 -21.23 17.89
CA LYS A 283 20.58 -21.19 19.17
C LYS A 283 21.99 -21.78 19.04
N GLU A 284 22.17 -22.77 18.16
CA GLU A 284 23.44 -23.47 17.97
C GLU A 284 24.44 -22.64 17.16
N SER A 285 24.00 -21.97 16.08
CA SER A 285 24.86 -21.12 15.26
C SER A 285 24.15 -19.83 14.81
N PRO A 286 23.99 -18.83 15.71
CA PRO A 286 23.13 -17.67 15.45
C PRO A 286 23.68 -16.70 14.39
N TRP A 287 25.00 -16.57 14.29
CA TRP A 287 25.63 -15.49 13.51
C TRP A 287 25.86 -15.87 12.05
N LEU A 288 26.57 -16.98 11.80
CA LEU A 288 26.98 -17.42 10.46
C LEU A 288 26.19 -18.64 9.96
N GLY A 289 25.33 -19.21 10.80
CA GLY A 289 24.57 -20.41 10.48
C GLY A 289 25.42 -21.67 10.44
N HIS A 290 24.80 -22.76 10.01
CA HIS A 290 25.39 -24.09 9.86
C HIS A 290 25.99 -24.31 8.48
N GLY A 291 26.02 -23.27 7.64
CA GLY A 291 26.54 -23.21 6.28
C GLY A 291 25.55 -23.69 5.20
N ILE A 292 25.82 -23.29 3.96
CA ILE A 292 24.89 -23.45 2.84
C ILE A 292 24.70 -24.91 2.43
N GLY A 293 23.43 -25.30 2.30
CA GLY A 293 23.05 -26.69 2.04
C GLY A 293 22.94 -27.56 3.31
N SER A 294 23.07 -26.97 4.50
CA SER A 294 22.89 -27.71 5.76
C SER A 294 21.41 -27.91 6.11
N VAL A 295 20.52 -27.01 5.66
CA VAL A 295 19.07 -27.17 5.76
C VAL A 295 18.61 -28.51 5.16
N GLU A 296 19.17 -28.97 4.04
CA GLU A 296 18.78 -30.23 3.42
C GLU A 296 18.99 -31.43 4.34
N ARG A 297 20.05 -31.44 5.16
CA ARG A 297 20.29 -32.49 6.16
C ARG A 297 19.26 -32.43 7.29
N LEU A 298 18.95 -31.23 7.74
CA LEU A 298 17.95 -30.98 8.78
C LEU A 298 16.55 -31.38 8.31
N LEU A 299 16.21 -31.10 7.05
CA LEU A 299 14.94 -31.52 6.45
C LEU A 299 14.90 -33.01 6.18
N ALA A 300 15.98 -33.65 5.73
CA ALA A 300 16.03 -35.10 5.54
C ALA A 300 15.83 -35.85 6.87
N ALA A 301 16.35 -35.30 7.97
CA ALA A 301 16.12 -35.86 9.31
C ALA A 301 14.66 -35.73 9.77
N LEU A 302 13.96 -34.67 9.33
CA LEU A 302 12.53 -34.48 9.61
C LEU A 302 11.63 -35.32 8.67
N ASP A 303 12.00 -35.45 7.41
CA ASP A 303 11.28 -36.24 6.39
C ASP A 303 11.34 -37.75 6.72
N ALA A 304 12.44 -38.21 7.32
CA ALA A 304 12.58 -39.56 7.86
C ALA A 304 11.61 -39.90 9.01
N THR A 305 10.87 -38.91 9.53
CA THR A 305 9.81 -39.11 10.54
C THR A 305 8.39 -39.10 9.95
N GLU A 306 8.24 -39.00 8.62
CA GLU A 306 6.95 -38.90 7.87
C GLU A 306 5.99 -37.80 8.34
N THR A 307 6.46 -36.82 9.12
CA THR A 307 5.64 -35.75 9.71
C THR A 307 5.37 -34.57 8.78
N LEU A 308 6.09 -34.44 7.64
CA LEU A 308 6.07 -33.23 6.81
C LEU A 308 5.90 -33.54 5.32
N GLY A 309 4.69 -33.36 4.78
CA GLY A 309 4.40 -33.71 3.38
C GLY A 309 5.11 -32.88 2.30
N HIS A 310 5.71 -31.73 2.61
CA HIS A 310 6.66 -30.94 1.77
C HIS A 310 7.05 -29.63 2.49
N PRO A 311 8.25 -29.50 3.07
CA PRO A 311 8.61 -28.33 3.87
C PRO A 311 9.04 -27.12 3.00
N HIS A 312 8.43 -25.93 3.24
CA HIS A 312 8.68 -24.67 2.52
C HIS A 312 9.41 -23.67 3.42
N ASN A 313 10.60 -23.22 3.00
CA ASN A 313 11.72 -23.03 3.93
C ASN A 313 12.71 -21.91 3.55
N ASP A 314 12.46 -20.98 2.62
CA ASP A 314 13.52 -20.00 2.29
C ASP A 314 13.96 -19.15 3.50
N TYR A 315 13.05 -18.85 4.43
CA TYR A 315 13.42 -18.23 5.70
C TYR A 315 14.31 -19.15 6.55
N LEU A 316 14.03 -20.45 6.59
CA LEU A 316 14.84 -21.46 7.27
C LEU A 316 16.19 -21.57 6.55
N ARG A 317 16.25 -21.56 5.22
CA ARG A 317 17.49 -21.56 4.43
C ARG A 317 18.33 -20.35 4.74
N LEU A 318 17.79 -19.14 4.64
CA LEU A 318 18.54 -17.91 4.93
C LEU A 318 19.07 -17.90 6.37
N TRP A 319 18.28 -18.38 7.33
CA TRP A 319 18.61 -18.26 8.75
C TRP A 319 19.46 -19.42 9.28
N ASN A 320 19.15 -20.66 8.91
CA ASN A 320 19.94 -21.84 9.26
C ASN A 320 21.25 -21.88 8.48
N ASP A 321 21.24 -21.62 7.17
CA ASP A 321 22.47 -21.78 6.37
C ASP A 321 23.45 -20.61 6.52
N LEU A 322 22.93 -19.38 6.61
CA LEU A 322 23.76 -18.16 6.57
C LEU A 322 23.66 -17.30 7.82
N GLY A 323 22.87 -17.71 8.82
CA GLY A 323 22.72 -17.03 10.10
C GLY A 323 22.08 -15.64 9.99
N LEU A 324 22.11 -14.90 11.11
CA LEU A 324 21.63 -13.52 11.18
C LEU A 324 22.39 -12.59 10.22
N VAL A 325 23.67 -12.86 9.96
CA VAL A 325 24.48 -12.03 9.05
C VAL A 325 23.99 -12.17 7.61
N GLY A 326 23.78 -13.39 7.12
CA GLY A 326 23.25 -13.62 5.78
C GLY A 326 21.85 -13.04 5.59
N LEU A 327 20.97 -13.24 6.58
CA LEU A 327 19.63 -12.65 6.58
C LEU A 327 19.67 -11.12 6.54
N ALA A 328 20.51 -10.49 7.37
CA ALA A 328 20.64 -9.03 7.41
C ALA A 328 21.17 -8.47 6.08
N LEU A 329 22.17 -9.12 5.48
CA LEU A 329 22.72 -8.71 4.18
C LEU A 329 21.66 -8.82 3.07
N TRP A 330 20.88 -9.91 3.05
CA TRP A 330 19.78 -10.11 2.12
C TRP A 330 18.69 -9.03 2.28
N VAL A 331 18.20 -8.82 3.49
CA VAL A 331 17.16 -7.81 3.79
C VAL A 331 17.66 -6.41 3.43
N ALA A 332 18.88 -6.05 3.80
CA ALA A 332 19.47 -4.75 3.46
C ALA A 332 19.59 -4.57 1.93
N ALA A 333 20.00 -5.60 1.19
CA ALA A 333 20.08 -5.56 -0.26
C ALA A 333 18.71 -5.29 -0.91
N ILE A 334 17.67 -6.04 -0.51
CA ILE A 334 16.32 -5.88 -1.05
C ILE A 334 15.72 -4.52 -0.71
N LEU A 335 15.91 -4.02 0.53
CA LEU A 335 15.43 -2.71 0.94
C LEU A 335 16.11 -1.57 0.16
N LEU A 336 17.43 -1.65 -0.07
CA LEU A 336 18.15 -0.65 -0.86
C LEU A 336 17.71 -0.65 -2.32
N LEU A 337 17.59 -1.84 -2.94
CA LEU A 337 17.08 -1.97 -4.31
C LEU A 337 15.65 -1.43 -4.43
N GLY A 338 14.79 -1.72 -3.45
CA GLY A 338 13.40 -1.27 -3.41
C GLY A 338 13.29 0.25 -3.24
N ARG A 339 14.06 0.82 -2.31
CA ARG A 339 14.15 2.27 -2.11
C ARG A 339 14.60 2.99 -3.37
N ASP A 340 15.61 2.47 -4.05
CA ASP A 340 16.15 3.09 -5.26
C ASP A 340 15.19 2.96 -6.44
N ALA A 341 14.53 1.80 -6.61
CA ALA A 341 13.45 1.63 -7.60
C ALA A 341 12.29 2.60 -7.34
N TYR A 342 11.90 2.79 -6.07
CA TYR A 342 10.87 3.74 -5.68
C TYR A 342 11.26 5.20 -5.99
N ARG A 343 12.49 5.61 -5.64
CA ARG A 343 13.01 6.95 -5.94
C ARG A 343 12.99 7.22 -7.45
N ARG A 344 13.51 6.29 -8.25
CA ARG A 344 13.53 6.39 -9.72
C ARG A 344 12.12 6.45 -10.31
N ARG A 345 11.20 5.62 -9.84
CA ARG A 345 9.79 5.67 -10.23
C ARG A 345 9.17 7.04 -9.97
N ARG A 346 9.50 7.70 -8.85
CA ARG A 346 8.99 9.03 -8.50
C ARG A 346 9.58 10.14 -9.39
N ALA A 347 10.84 9.98 -9.79
CA ALA A 347 11.55 10.92 -10.65
C ALA A 347 11.23 10.73 -12.14
N ALA A 348 10.68 9.59 -12.56
CA ALA A 348 10.40 9.27 -13.95
C ALA A 348 9.39 10.25 -14.58
N THR A 349 9.79 10.86 -15.71
CA THR A 349 8.98 11.79 -16.51
C THR A 349 8.31 11.13 -17.70
N ASP A 350 8.94 10.11 -18.30
CA ASP A 350 8.32 9.26 -19.32
C ASP A 350 7.56 8.08 -18.68
N SER A 351 6.44 7.75 -19.33
CA SER A 351 5.66 6.56 -19.08
C SER A 351 6.51 5.29 -19.07
N ALA A 352 7.45 5.12 -20.01
CA ALA A 352 8.24 3.89 -20.16
C ALA A 352 9.16 3.64 -18.96
N ASP A 353 9.85 4.69 -18.52
CA ASP A 353 10.71 4.67 -17.33
C ASP A 353 9.90 4.40 -16.07
N TRP A 354 8.74 5.05 -15.95
CA TRP A 354 7.83 4.80 -14.83
C TRP A 354 7.42 3.32 -14.75
N ALA A 355 7.11 2.70 -15.89
CA ALA A 355 6.63 1.32 -15.93
C ALA A 355 7.71 0.31 -15.50
N ILE A 356 8.96 0.47 -15.93
CA ILE A 356 10.03 -0.46 -15.56
C ILE A 356 10.49 -0.28 -14.10
N HIS A 357 10.52 0.95 -13.59
CA HIS A 357 10.82 1.17 -12.17
C HIS A 357 9.69 0.66 -11.27
N GLN A 358 8.43 0.79 -11.71
CA GLN A 358 7.30 0.18 -11.03
C GLN A 358 7.36 -1.36 -11.08
N ALA A 359 7.72 -1.95 -12.22
CA ALA A 359 7.92 -3.38 -12.33
C ALA A 359 9.01 -3.86 -11.37
N ALA A 360 10.18 -3.21 -11.33
CA ALA A 360 11.24 -3.60 -10.40
C ALA A 360 10.82 -3.51 -8.92
N LEU A 361 10.07 -2.46 -8.55
CA LEU A 361 9.54 -2.34 -7.19
C LEU A 361 8.56 -3.47 -6.85
N LEU A 362 7.63 -3.79 -7.76
CA LEU A 362 6.68 -4.90 -7.58
C LEU A 362 7.39 -6.26 -7.55
N ALA A 363 8.47 -6.43 -8.34
CA ALA A 363 9.29 -7.64 -8.34
C ALA A 363 9.90 -7.91 -6.96
N LEU A 364 10.48 -6.87 -6.35
CA LEU A 364 11.13 -6.96 -5.04
C LEU A 364 10.12 -7.18 -3.91
N ILE A 365 8.95 -6.53 -3.98
CA ILE A 365 7.84 -6.77 -3.03
C ILE A 365 7.33 -8.21 -3.17
N GLY A 366 7.04 -8.66 -4.39
CA GLY A 366 6.56 -10.01 -4.66
C GLY A 366 7.55 -11.09 -4.22
N LEU A 367 8.85 -10.87 -4.47
CA LEU A 367 9.93 -11.75 -3.99
C LEU A 367 9.91 -11.80 -2.45
N SER A 368 9.89 -10.65 -1.77
CA SER A 368 9.92 -10.58 -0.31
C SER A 368 8.72 -11.29 0.34
N LEU A 369 7.51 -11.11 -0.21
CA LEU A 369 6.31 -11.72 0.32
C LEU A 369 6.30 -13.24 0.15
N ASN A 370 6.78 -13.73 -1.00
CA ASN A 370 6.77 -15.16 -1.28
C ASN A 370 7.90 -15.92 -0.55
N VAL A 371 9.08 -15.32 -0.34
CA VAL A 371 10.21 -15.90 0.40
C VAL A 371 9.84 -16.33 1.82
N VAL A 372 8.83 -15.69 2.43
CA VAL A 372 8.32 -16.08 3.75
C VAL A 372 7.60 -17.44 3.73
N THR A 373 7.15 -17.91 2.56
CA THR A 373 6.21 -19.04 2.49
C THR A 373 6.53 -20.10 1.44
N SER A 374 7.52 -19.86 0.58
CA SER A 374 7.91 -20.69 -0.58
C SER A 374 9.44 -20.81 -0.69
N ASN A 375 9.93 -21.62 -1.64
CA ASN A 375 11.36 -21.88 -1.88
C ASN A 375 11.88 -21.20 -3.17
N LEU A 376 11.63 -19.91 -3.32
CA LEU A 376 11.98 -19.14 -4.52
C LEU A 376 13.48 -18.94 -4.72
N LEU A 377 14.25 -18.80 -3.64
CA LEU A 377 15.64 -18.35 -3.73
C LEU A 377 16.58 -19.39 -4.34
N VAL A 378 16.14 -20.65 -4.35
CA VAL A 378 16.88 -21.79 -4.94
C VAL A 378 16.46 -22.09 -6.38
N TYR A 379 15.48 -21.35 -6.91
CA TYR A 379 14.97 -21.56 -8.27
C TYR A 379 15.54 -20.53 -9.24
N VAL A 380 16.45 -20.99 -10.10
CA VAL A 380 17.05 -20.17 -11.17
C VAL A 380 15.97 -19.58 -12.10
N PHE A 381 14.87 -20.31 -12.34
CA PHE A 381 13.75 -19.86 -13.18
C PHE A 381 12.90 -18.75 -12.56
N VAL A 382 13.01 -18.50 -11.25
CA VAL A 382 12.40 -17.34 -10.57
C VAL A 382 13.41 -16.20 -10.49
N MET A 383 14.62 -16.51 -10.04
CA MET A 383 15.65 -15.52 -9.74
C MET A 383 16.13 -14.79 -11.01
N VAL A 384 16.29 -15.50 -12.13
CA VAL A 384 16.75 -14.89 -13.39
C VAL A 384 15.76 -13.84 -13.94
N PRO A 385 14.45 -14.12 -14.13
CA PRO A 385 13.50 -13.11 -14.58
C PRO A 385 13.42 -11.88 -13.65
N VAL A 386 13.44 -12.08 -12.33
CA VAL A 386 13.44 -10.98 -11.36
C VAL A 386 14.71 -10.14 -11.49
N ALA A 387 15.88 -10.78 -11.60
CA ALA A 387 17.16 -10.10 -11.81
C ALA A 387 17.18 -9.27 -13.10
N VAL A 388 16.60 -9.78 -14.19
CA VAL A 388 16.51 -9.04 -15.46
C VAL A 388 15.64 -7.80 -15.30
N VAL A 389 14.45 -7.90 -14.70
CA VAL A 389 13.56 -6.74 -14.49
C VAL A 389 14.20 -5.66 -13.61
N VAL A 390 14.79 -6.06 -12.49
CA VAL A 390 15.46 -5.14 -11.55
C VAL A 390 16.72 -4.53 -12.19
N GLY A 391 17.52 -5.35 -12.88
CA GLY A 391 18.70 -4.90 -13.61
C GLY A 391 18.36 -3.90 -14.71
N THR A 392 17.33 -4.17 -15.53
CA THR A 392 16.87 -3.22 -16.55
C THR A 392 16.37 -1.91 -15.96
N SER A 393 15.71 -1.93 -14.79
CA SER A 393 15.36 -0.70 -14.06
C SER A 393 16.59 0.11 -13.61
N ILE A 394 17.68 -0.55 -13.20
CA ILE A 394 18.93 0.12 -12.85
C ILE A 394 19.59 0.73 -14.10
N GLY A 395 19.63 -0.02 -15.20
CA GLY A 395 20.21 0.42 -16.46
C GLY A 395 19.44 1.57 -17.11
N GLN A 396 18.12 1.55 -17.05
CA GLN A 396 17.26 2.56 -17.67
C GLN A 396 17.50 3.97 -17.10
N ALA A 397 17.72 4.09 -15.79
CA ALA A 397 18.05 5.36 -15.15
C ALA A 397 19.37 5.98 -15.67
N ARG A 398 20.30 5.15 -16.14
CA ARG A 398 21.57 5.63 -16.71
C ARG A 398 21.42 6.12 -18.13
N VAL A 399 20.52 5.50 -18.90
CA VAL A 399 20.19 5.95 -20.25
C VAL A 399 19.54 7.33 -20.20
N THR A 400 18.76 7.62 -19.15
CA THR A 400 18.13 8.93 -18.96
C THR A 400 19.10 9.98 -18.39
N ASP A 401 20.02 9.60 -17.50
CA ASP A 401 21.00 10.53 -16.91
C ASP A 401 22.22 10.76 -17.83
N GLY A 402 22.54 9.80 -18.69
CA GLY A 402 23.75 9.72 -19.49
C GLY A 402 23.62 10.22 -20.93
N ASP A 403 23.17 11.46 -21.11
CA ASP A 403 23.44 12.27 -22.32
C ASP A 403 23.73 13.75 -21.97
N VAL A 404 23.97 14.07 -20.69
CA VAL A 404 24.39 15.39 -20.23
C VAL A 404 25.79 15.27 -19.63
N SER A 405 26.81 15.36 -20.48
CA SER A 405 28.16 15.70 -20.01
C SER A 405 28.17 17.16 -19.57
N PRO A 406 28.85 17.55 -18.46
CA PRO A 406 28.88 18.92 -17.98
C PRO A 406 29.86 19.75 -18.82
N ALA A 407 29.51 20.02 -20.08
CA ALA A 407 30.08 21.13 -20.83
C ALA A 407 29.21 22.36 -20.55
N ARG A 408 29.82 23.39 -19.98
CA ARG A 408 29.20 24.70 -19.71
C ARG A 408 28.27 25.13 -20.86
N PRO A 409 26.97 25.39 -20.64
CA PRO A 409 26.12 25.88 -21.71
C PRO A 409 26.30 27.39 -21.85
N GLN A 410 27.17 27.80 -22.77
CA GLN A 410 26.98 29.05 -23.49
C GLN A 410 26.24 28.73 -24.80
N VAL A 411 25.08 29.37 -24.98
CA VAL A 411 24.36 29.58 -26.25
C VAL A 411 23.76 28.32 -26.92
N SER A 412 22.49 28.01 -26.62
CA SER A 412 21.52 27.41 -27.58
C SER A 412 20.09 27.19 -27.02
N ARG A 413 19.61 28.05 -26.10
CA ARG A 413 18.24 27.96 -25.55
C ARG A 413 17.12 28.14 -26.60
N GLY A 414 17.37 28.82 -27.72
CA GLY A 414 16.32 29.16 -28.69
C GLY A 414 15.79 27.99 -29.55
N ALA A 415 16.61 27.00 -29.89
CA ALA A 415 16.22 25.99 -30.91
C ALA A 415 15.30 24.88 -30.37
N ALA A 416 15.42 24.53 -29.09
CA ALA A 416 14.58 23.52 -28.45
C ALA A 416 13.19 24.09 -28.08
N GLU A 417 13.14 25.37 -27.71
CA GLU A 417 11.90 26.09 -27.41
C GLU A 417 11.03 26.29 -28.66
N LEU A 418 11.65 26.59 -29.82
CA LEU A 418 10.97 26.67 -31.12
C LEU A 418 10.37 25.32 -31.57
N LYS A 419 11.07 24.20 -31.37
CA LYS A 419 10.54 22.87 -31.71
C LYS A 419 9.35 22.46 -30.85
N ASN A 420 9.36 22.81 -29.56
CA ASN A 420 8.25 22.52 -28.65
C ASN A 420 7.04 23.42 -28.91
N ALA A 421 7.25 24.70 -29.26
CA ALA A 421 6.19 25.61 -29.68
C ALA A 421 5.51 25.13 -30.97
N GLN A 422 6.28 24.70 -31.98
CA GLN A 422 5.75 24.17 -33.24
C GLN A 422 4.92 22.89 -33.04
N LYS A 423 5.29 22.05 -32.07
CA LYS A 423 4.60 20.80 -31.75
C LYS A 423 3.26 21.04 -31.05
N CYS A 424 3.14 22.12 -30.26
CA CYS A 424 1.87 22.52 -29.64
C CYS A 424 0.92 23.21 -30.64
N LEU A 425 1.45 23.90 -31.67
CA LEU A 425 0.66 24.47 -32.77
C LEU A 425 0.00 23.42 -33.68
N ASN A 426 0.60 22.23 -33.82
CA ASN A 426 0.13 21.19 -34.74
C ASN A 426 -0.82 20.14 -34.10
N SER A 427 -1.28 20.33 -32.85
CA SER A 427 -2.18 19.39 -32.17
C SER A 427 -3.66 19.75 -32.38
N PRO A 428 -4.50 18.87 -32.96
CA PRO A 428 -5.90 19.16 -33.31
C PRO A 428 -6.87 19.26 -32.11
N LYS A 429 -6.36 19.35 -30.86
CA LYS A 429 -7.16 19.43 -29.62
C LYS A 429 -6.75 20.55 -28.65
N ALA A 430 -5.86 21.46 -29.06
CA ALA A 430 -5.45 22.58 -28.21
C ALA A 430 -6.43 23.76 -28.35
N THR A 431 -7.23 24.02 -27.32
CA THR A 431 -8.00 25.27 -27.22
C THR A 431 -7.08 26.35 -26.64
N TYR A 432 -6.91 27.45 -27.38
CA TYR A 432 -5.97 28.53 -27.09
C TYR A 432 -6.46 29.41 -25.93
N HIS A 433 -5.68 29.55 -24.86
CA HIS A 433 -5.70 30.74 -24.00
C HIS A 433 -4.34 30.95 -23.29
N ALA A 434 -3.79 32.15 -23.49
CA ALA A 434 -2.75 32.90 -22.77
C ALA A 434 -1.48 32.16 -22.27
N LEU A 435 -0.39 32.41 -22.99
CA LEU A 435 0.99 32.31 -22.52
C LEU A 435 1.19 33.27 -21.32
N VAL A 436 1.33 32.73 -20.10
CA VAL A 436 1.81 33.51 -18.94
C VAL A 436 3.27 33.16 -18.70
N PRO A 437 4.19 34.15 -18.64
CA PRO A 437 5.60 33.89 -18.38
C PRO A 437 5.80 33.61 -16.89
N ARG A 438 6.05 32.35 -16.53
CA ARG A 438 6.74 32.01 -15.28
C ARG A 438 8.10 31.42 -15.62
N SER A 439 9.16 32.11 -15.21
CA SER A 439 10.54 31.60 -15.07
C SER A 439 10.99 30.64 -16.18
N GLY A 440 11.31 31.17 -17.36
CA GLY A 440 12.23 30.54 -18.32
C GLY A 440 11.89 29.13 -18.87
N HIS A 441 10.67 28.62 -18.73
CA HIS A 441 10.25 27.35 -19.32
C HIS A 441 8.82 27.42 -19.87
N LEU A 442 8.67 27.35 -21.20
CA LEU A 442 7.39 27.10 -21.86
C LEU A 442 7.08 25.59 -21.83
N GLY A 443 6.03 25.19 -21.11
CA GLY A 443 5.55 23.80 -21.08
C GLY A 443 4.05 23.72 -21.34
N CYS A 444 3.63 22.84 -22.25
CA CYS A 444 2.23 22.53 -22.52
C CYS A 444 1.69 21.62 -21.40
N HIS A 445 0.73 22.12 -20.62
CA HIS A 445 0.03 21.35 -19.59
C HIS A 445 -1.11 20.54 -20.22
N ASP A 446 -0.95 19.22 -20.29
CA ASP A 446 -2.06 18.31 -20.60
C ASP A 446 -2.99 18.20 -19.38
N ARG A 447 -4.24 18.66 -19.53
CA ARG A 447 -5.29 18.61 -18.49
C ARG A 447 -5.69 17.17 -18.10
N ASN A 448 -5.25 16.14 -18.82
CA ASN A 448 -5.65 14.75 -18.58
C ASN A 448 -4.72 13.91 -17.70
N ASN A 449 -3.68 14.49 -17.08
CA ASN A 449 -2.87 13.77 -16.11
C ASN A 449 -3.14 14.30 -14.68
N PRO A 450 -4.18 13.79 -13.97
CA PRO A 450 -4.30 14.08 -12.56
C PRO A 450 -3.06 13.48 -11.87
N LYS A 451 -2.21 14.33 -11.29
CA LYS A 451 -1.14 13.89 -10.40
C LYS A 451 -1.80 13.12 -9.26
N GLY A 452 -1.78 11.80 -9.39
CA GLY A 452 -2.55 10.90 -8.56
C GLY A 452 -2.13 10.97 -7.10
N PHE A 453 -3.12 10.76 -6.24
CA PHE A 453 -2.99 10.54 -4.80
C PHE A 453 -1.81 9.59 -4.51
N THR A 454 -0.69 10.14 -4.03
CA THR A 454 0.39 9.34 -3.46
C THR A 454 0.00 9.03 -2.03
N LEU A 455 -0.31 7.76 -1.72
CA LEU A 455 -0.34 7.28 -0.34
C LEU A 455 1.11 7.28 0.18
N ASP A 456 1.55 8.44 0.61
CA ASP A 456 2.76 8.62 1.40
C ASP A 456 2.56 7.94 2.77
N LEU A 457 3.62 7.44 3.40
CA LEU A 457 3.54 6.84 4.73
C LEU A 457 2.94 7.84 5.75
N ARG A 458 3.29 9.12 5.58
CA ARG A 458 2.70 10.23 6.33
C ARG A 458 1.21 10.42 6.04
N GLY A 459 0.80 10.20 4.79
CA GLY A 459 -0.61 10.19 4.39
C GLY A 459 -1.39 9.09 5.10
N PHE A 460 -0.86 7.86 5.12
CA PHE A 460 -1.48 6.73 5.82
C PHE A 460 -1.61 6.98 7.33
N LEU A 461 -0.52 7.41 7.99
CA LEU A 461 -0.53 7.73 9.42
C LEU A 461 -1.55 8.82 9.76
N ARG A 462 -1.70 9.83 8.89
CA ARG A 462 -2.69 10.91 9.05
C ARG A 462 -4.13 10.40 8.94
N VAL A 463 -4.40 9.41 8.10
CA VAL A 463 -5.73 8.75 8.03
C VAL A 463 -6.03 8.02 9.34
N LEU A 464 -5.06 7.28 9.88
CA LEU A 464 -5.23 6.53 11.13
C LEU A 464 -5.50 7.46 12.31
N THR A 465 -4.69 8.52 12.48
CA THR A 465 -4.89 9.47 13.59
C THR A 465 -6.17 10.27 13.46
N ARG A 466 -6.67 10.51 12.24
CA ARG A 466 -7.90 11.25 12.02
C ARG A 466 -9.16 10.43 12.24
N ARG A 467 -9.11 9.13 12.00
CA ARG A 467 -10.28 8.22 12.05
C ARG A 467 -10.15 7.18 13.17
N TRP A 468 -9.31 7.44 14.15
CA TRP A 468 -9.02 6.53 15.27
C TRP A 468 -10.28 6.07 15.99
N VAL A 469 -11.27 6.96 16.21
CA VAL A 469 -12.55 6.61 16.85
C VAL A 469 -13.26 5.46 16.14
N SER A 470 -13.36 5.51 14.80
CA SER A 470 -13.99 4.43 14.04
C SER A 470 -13.17 3.14 14.03
N ILE A 471 -11.84 3.24 14.11
CA ILE A 471 -10.96 2.09 14.22
C ILE A 471 -11.19 1.43 15.57
N THR A 472 -11.08 2.19 16.66
CA THR A 472 -11.30 1.72 18.03
C THR A 472 -12.69 1.12 18.23
N MET A 473 -13.75 1.78 17.73
CA MET A 473 -15.12 1.27 17.85
C MET A 473 -15.26 -0.11 17.18
N LEU A 474 -14.75 -0.29 15.96
CA LEU A 474 -14.83 -1.56 15.24
C LEU A 474 -13.92 -2.63 15.83
N THR A 475 -12.75 -2.25 16.37
CA THR A 475 -11.87 -3.15 17.13
C THR A 475 -12.56 -3.67 18.39
N VAL A 476 -13.20 -2.79 19.17
CA VAL A 476 -13.95 -3.17 20.38
C VAL A 476 -15.16 -4.03 20.01
N ALA A 477 -15.90 -3.67 18.95
CA ALA A 477 -17.01 -4.48 18.46
C ALA A 477 -16.56 -5.88 18.00
N GLY A 478 -15.42 -5.98 17.31
CA GLY A 478 -14.82 -7.25 16.89
C GLY A 478 -14.39 -8.11 18.07
N LEU A 479 -13.76 -7.51 19.09
CA LEU A 479 -13.42 -8.19 20.35
C LEU A 479 -14.68 -8.71 21.05
N GLY A 480 -15.71 -7.86 21.19
CA GLY A 480 -17.00 -8.23 21.77
C GLY A 480 -17.68 -9.38 21.00
N ALA A 481 -17.65 -9.36 19.67
CA ALA A 481 -18.15 -10.45 18.84
C ALA A 481 -17.37 -11.76 19.06
N GLY A 482 -16.03 -11.70 19.17
CA GLY A 482 -15.20 -12.88 19.47
C GLY A 482 -15.50 -13.51 20.83
N LEU A 483 -15.76 -12.68 21.85
CA LEU A 483 -16.19 -13.14 23.17
C LEU A 483 -17.62 -13.68 23.14
N ALA A 484 -18.55 -13.00 22.46
CA ALA A 484 -19.94 -13.47 22.31
C ALA A 484 -20.02 -14.83 21.60
N VAL A 485 -19.20 -15.06 20.56
CA VAL A 485 -19.09 -16.38 19.92
C VAL A 485 -18.63 -17.45 20.91
N THR A 486 -17.77 -17.09 21.87
CA THR A 486 -17.32 -18.02 22.91
C THR A 486 -18.44 -18.37 23.87
N GLU A 487 -19.24 -17.39 24.31
CA GLU A 487 -20.38 -17.62 25.22
C GLU A 487 -21.52 -18.42 24.56
N VAL A 488 -21.76 -18.23 23.26
CA VAL A 488 -22.83 -18.92 22.53
C VAL A 488 -22.42 -20.32 22.07
N SER A 489 -21.11 -20.61 21.99
CA SER A 489 -20.62 -21.91 21.52
C SER A 489 -20.74 -22.97 22.60
N THR A 490 -21.31 -24.12 22.26
CA THR A 490 -21.34 -25.29 23.15
C THR A 490 -19.91 -25.81 23.39
N PRO A 491 -19.47 -25.99 24.65
CA PRO A 491 -18.17 -26.58 24.95
C PRO A 491 -18.03 -27.99 24.38
N GLN A 492 -16.87 -28.30 23.81
CA GLN A 492 -16.49 -29.62 23.34
C GLN A 492 -15.26 -30.08 24.12
N TYR A 493 -15.30 -31.30 24.63
CA TYR A 493 -14.26 -31.94 25.42
C TYR A 493 -13.66 -33.10 24.64
N GLU A 494 -12.35 -33.27 24.72
CA GLU A 494 -11.64 -34.40 24.08
C GLU A 494 -11.03 -35.29 25.16
N ALA A 495 -11.40 -36.58 25.16
CA ALA A 495 -10.81 -37.58 26.03
C ALA A 495 -10.04 -38.61 25.19
N ARG A 496 -8.89 -39.06 25.70
CA ARG A 496 -7.98 -39.96 24.96
C ARG A 496 -7.72 -41.24 25.72
N SER A 497 -7.97 -42.38 25.09
CA SER A 497 -7.53 -43.71 25.53
C SER A 497 -6.43 -44.21 24.59
N GLN A 498 -5.55 -45.08 25.10
CA GLN A 498 -4.45 -45.63 24.34
C GLN A 498 -4.42 -47.15 24.47
N ILE A 499 -4.23 -47.81 23.33
CA ILE A 499 -4.13 -49.25 23.22
C ILE A 499 -2.73 -49.61 22.73
N PHE A 500 -2.17 -50.68 23.27
CA PHE A 500 -0.93 -51.30 22.82
C PHE A 500 -1.21 -52.65 22.17
N VAL A 501 -0.62 -52.85 20.99
CA VAL A 501 -0.73 -54.07 20.20
C VAL A 501 0.59 -54.81 20.26
N SER A 502 0.58 -56.06 20.72
CA SER A 502 1.77 -56.91 20.79
C SER A 502 1.50 -58.29 20.22
N THR A 503 2.50 -58.92 19.60
CA THR A 503 2.43 -60.35 19.27
C THR A 503 2.71 -61.20 20.50
N ARG A 504 2.15 -62.42 20.52
CA ARG A 504 2.44 -63.42 21.55
C ARG A 504 3.95 -63.71 21.61
N ALA A 505 4.51 -63.74 22.82
CA ALA A 505 5.92 -64.01 23.02
C ALA A 505 6.27 -65.48 22.68
N THR A 506 7.18 -65.69 21.74
CA THR A 506 7.86 -66.97 21.49
C THR A 506 9.31 -66.90 21.99
N SER A 507 9.95 -68.04 22.20
CA SER A 507 11.32 -68.13 22.73
C SER A 507 12.43 -67.88 21.69
N ASP A 508 12.08 -67.62 20.42
CA ASP A 508 13.02 -67.35 19.32
C ASP A 508 13.09 -65.85 18.99
N ILE A 509 14.31 -65.29 19.02
CA ILE A 509 14.60 -63.88 18.74
C ILE A 509 14.27 -63.53 17.27
N ALA A 510 14.44 -64.47 16.33
CA ALA A 510 14.14 -64.24 14.93
C ALA A 510 12.62 -64.07 14.69
N GLU A 511 11.81 -64.87 15.38
CA GLU A 511 10.34 -64.79 15.33
C GLU A 511 9.82 -63.52 16.02
N LEU A 512 10.44 -63.09 17.13
CA LEU A 512 10.07 -61.85 17.82
C LEU A 512 10.30 -60.60 16.96
N ASN A 513 11.43 -60.54 16.23
CA ASN A 513 11.71 -59.42 15.31
C ASN A 513 10.70 -59.38 14.15
N GLN A 514 10.32 -60.54 13.61
CA GLN A 514 9.28 -60.63 12.58
C GLN A 514 7.89 -60.27 13.13
N GLY A 515 7.56 -60.70 14.36
CA GLY A 515 6.30 -60.36 15.04
C GLY A 515 6.14 -58.87 15.34
N SER A 516 7.23 -58.19 15.73
CA SER A 516 7.22 -56.74 15.94
C SER A 516 6.99 -55.98 14.62
N ALA A 517 7.68 -56.35 13.54
CA ALA A 517 7.48 -55.74 12.22
C ALA A 517 6.07 -56.02 11.68
N PHE A 518 5.54 -57.22 11.91
CA PHE A 518 4.16 -57.60 11.58
C PHE A 518 3.14 -56.73 12.30
N SER A 519 3.30 -56.52 13.62
CA SER A 519 2.41 -55.65 14.39
C SER A 519 2.44 -54.22 13.87
N GLN A 520 3.64 -53.64 13.66
CA GLN A 520 3.80 -52.28 13.15
C GLN A 520 3.14 -52.09 11.78
N ALA A 521 3.22 -53.07 10.88
CA ALA A 521 2.59 -53.01 9.56
C ALA A 521 1.05 -53.07 9.60
N ARG A 522 0.46 -53.56 10.70
CA ARG A 522 -1.00 -53.76 10.84
C ARG A 522 -1.68 -52.71 11.72
N VAL A 523 -0.93 -52.04 12.62
CA VAL A 523 -1.48 -51.07 13.57
C VAL A 523 -2.26 -49.94 12.87
N GLN A 524 -1.83 -49.52 11.67
CA GLN A 524 -2.56 -48.52 10.87
C GLN A 524 -3.95 -49.04 10.44
N SER A 525 -4.02 -50.26 9.92
CA SER A 525 -5.29 -50.88 9.54
C SER A 525 -6.22 -51.07 10.74
N TYR A 526 -5.68 -51.38 11.92
CA TYR A 526 -6.46 -51.47 13.15
C TYR A 526 -7.02 -50.12 13.58
N ALA A 527 -6.24 -49.04 13.50
CA ALA A 527 -6.70 -47.68 13.80
C ALA A 527 -7.86 -47.25 12.89
N ASP A 528 -7.80 -47.56 11.59
CA ASP A 528 -8.88 -47.23 10.64
C ASP A 528 -10.20 -47.95 10.98
N ILE A 529 -10.12 -49.18 11.52
CA ILE A 529 -11.30 -49.98 11.86
C ILE A 529 -11.99 -49.49 13.14
N VAL A 530 -11.30 -48.76 14.04
CA VAL A 530 -11.86 -48.28 15.33
C VAL A 530 -13.15 -47.47 15.16
N SER A 531 -13.29 -46.74 14.06
CA SER A 531 -14.47 -45.92 13.74
C SER A 531 -15.57 -46.68 12.97
N SER A 532 -15.38 -47.98 12.71
CA SER A 532 -16.33 -48.80 11.94
C SER A 532 -17.62 -49.10 12.71
N ALA A 533 -18.71 -49.31 11.97
CA ALA A 533 -20.02 -49.64 12.55
C ALA A 533 -19.99 -50.88 13.46
N ARG A 534 -19.06 -51.82 13.24
CA ARG A 534 -18.91 -53.04 14.08
C ARG A 534 -18.39 -52.75 15.49
N ILE A 535 -17.61 -51.69 15.68
CA ILE A 535 -17.12 -51.27 17.00
C ILE A 535 -18.06 -50.22 17.60
N VAL A 536 -18.57 -49.31 16.79
CA VAL A 536 -19.36 -48.17 17.25
C VAL A 536 -20.78 -48.57 17.69
N ALA A 537 -21.43 -49.54 17.03
CA ALA A 537 -22.79 -49.96 17.40
C ALA A 537 -22.87 -50.64 18.79
N PRO A 538 -21.97 -51.57 19.16
CA PRO A 538 -21.88 -52.10 20.53
C PRO A 538 -21.66 -51.01 21.58
N VAL A 539 -20.82 -50.01 21.30
CA VAL A 539 -20.56 -48.88 22.21
C VAL A 539 -21.84 -48.08 22.47
N ILE A 540 -22.64 -47.81 21.44
CA ILE A 540 -23.94 -47.12 21.57
C ILE A 540 -24.89 -47.91 22.46
N ASN A 541 -25.02 -49.22 22.21
CA ASN A 541 -25.92 -50.09 22.97
C ASN A 541 -25.47 -50.23 24.43
N ARG A 542 -24.17 -50.33 24.68
CA ARG A 542 -23.61 -50.52 26.03
C ARG A 542 -23.68 -49.26 26.89
N LEU A 543 -23.55 -48.09 26.27
CA LEU A 543 -23.60 -46.80 26.98
C LEU A 543 -24.99 -46.14 26.93
N GLY A 544 -25.95 -46.70 26.19
CA GLY A 544 -27.30 -46.14 26.03
C GLY A 544 -27.29 -44.76 25.39
N LEU A 545 -26.51 -44.58 24.31
CA LEU A 545 -26.34 -43.27 23.68
C LEU A 545 -27.46 -42.97 22.67
N ASP A 546 -28.07 -41.79 22.76
CA ASP A 546 -29.07 -41.30 21.81
C ASP A 546 -28.42 -40.75 20.52
N MET A 547 -27.71 -41.59 19.78
CA MET A 547 -27.07 -41.23 18.50
C MET A 547 -26.90 -42.41 17.55
N THR A 548 -26.75 -42.15 16.26
CA THR A 548 -26.50 -43.19 15.26
C THR A 548 -25.02 -43.59 15.21
N PRO A 549 -24.67 -44.79 14.68
CA PRO A 549 -23.28 -45.20 14.49
C PRO A 549 -22.46 -44.19 13.68
N ASP A 550 -23.03 -43.60 12.62
CA ASP A 550 -22.34 -42.58 11.82
C ASP A 550 -22.07 -41.29 12.60
N GLN A 551 -22.97 -40.92 13.52
CA GLN A 551 -22.79 -39.73 14.36
C GLN A 551 -21.69 -39.93 15.39
N LEU A 552 -21.59 -41.13 15.97
CA LEU A 552 -20.53 -41.47 16.91
C LEU A 552 -19.19 -41.68 16.21
N ALA A 553 -19.16 -42.32 15.04
CA ALA A 553 -17.95 -42.49 14.24
C ALA A 553 -17.28 -41.15 13.90
N LYS A 554 -18.05 -40.09 13.60
CA LYS A 554 -17.53 -38.73 13.36
C LYS A 554 -16.92 -38.05 14.58
N ARG A 555 -17.20 -38.53 15.79
CA ARG A 555 -16.66 -38.00 17.05
C ARG A 555 -15.38 -38.72 17.49
N ILE A 556 -15.09 -39.87 16.89
CA ILE A 556 -13.94 -40.72 17.19
C ILE A 556 -12.83 -40.41 16.17
N ASN A 557 -11.64 -40.12 16.67
CA ASN A 557 -10.43 -40.01 15.88
C ASN A 557 -9.40 -41.00 16.41
N ALA A 558 -9.06 -42.00 15.60
CA ALA A 558 -8.05 -42.99 15.94
C ALA A 558 -6.79 -42.73 15.10
N GLY A 559 -5.63 -42.67 15.76
CA GLY A 559 -4.36 -42.42 15.10
C GLY A 559 -3.26 -43.30 15.68
N VAL A 560 -2.24 -43.55 14.87
CA VAL A 560 -1.07 -44.33 15.26
C VAL A 560 0.12 -43.39 15.37
N LYS A 561 0.90 -43.52 16.45
CA LYS A 561 2.18 -42.80 16.50
C LYS A 561 3.18 -43.50 15.57
N PRO A 562 3.87 -42.77 14.67
CA PRO A 562 4.83 -43.36 13.74
C PRO A 562 5.87 -44.22 14.46
N ASN A 563 6.24 -45.37 13.85
CA ASN A 563 7.19 -46.35 14.41
C ASN A 563 6.80 -46.90 15.80
N THR A 564 5.51 -46.89 16.14
CA THR A 564 5.00 -47.49 17.38
C THR A 564 3.87 -48.47 17.11
N VAL A 565 3.58 -49.30 18.09
CA VAL A 565 2.40 -50.19 18.11
C VAL A 565 1.29 -49.64 19.03
N LEU A 566 1.28 -48.31 19.22
CA LEU A 566 0.31 -47.61 20.05
C LEU A 566 -0.78 -46.98 19.17
N ILE A 567 -2.03 -47.28 19.50
CA ILE A 567 -3.22 -46.68 18.89
C ILE A 567 -3.79 -45.67 19.89
N ASP A 568 -3.75 -44.40 19.53
CA ASP A 568 -4.39 -43.31 20.27
C ASP A 568 -5.84 -43.15 19.78
N ILE A 569 -6.79 -43.26 20.69
CA ILE A 569 -8.22 -43.10 20.41
C ILE A 569 -8.69 -41.83 21.13
N ALA A 570 -8.99 -40.78 20.36
CA ALA A 570 -9.53 -39.53 20.85
C ALA A 570 -11.03 -39.44 20.55
N VAL A 571 -11.83 -39.11 21.57
CA VAL A 571 -13.28 -38.92 21.42
C VAL A 571 -13.66 -37.51 21.83
N THR A 572 -14.46 -36.86 20.99
CA THR A 572 -14.99 -35.51 21.23
C THR A 572 -16.46 -35.55 21.61
N ASP A 573 -16.83 -34.89 22.72
CA ASP A 573 -18.22 -34.82 23.19
C ASP A 573 -18.50 -33.51 23.96
N THR A 574 -19.76 -33.14 24.13
CA THR A 574 -20.16 -31.95 24.91
C THR A 574 -20.05 -32.17 26.42
N ASP A 575 -19.92 -33.42 26.88
CA ASP A 575 -19.73 -33.79 28.27
C ASP A 575 -18.38 -34.49 28.46
N ALA A 576 -17.55 -33.96 29.37
CA ALA A 576 -16.20 -34.45 29.65
C ALA A 576 -16.17 -35.89 30.19
N VAL A 577 -17.14 -36.26 31.03
CA VAL A 577 -17.25 -37.60 31.62
C VAL A 577 -17.75 -38.58 30.57
N ARG A 578 -18.74 -38.18 29.76
CA ARG A 578 -19.23 -39.00 28.65
C ARG A 578 -18.15 -39.25 27.60
N ALA A 579 -17.37 -38.23 27.23
CA ALA A 579 -16.23 -38.39 26.32
C ALA A 579 -15.24 -39.46 26.81
N ALA A 580 -14.88 -39.44 28.09
CA ALA A 580 -13.97 -40.42 28.68
C ALA A 580 -14.57 -41.83 28.72
N LYS A 581 -15.85 -41.98 29.07
CA LYS A 581 -16.55 -43.26 29.04
C LYS A 581 -16.61 -43.86 27.63
N ILE A 582 -16.92 -43.03 26.63
CA ILE A 582 -16.95 -43.45 25.23
C ILE A 582 -15.55 -43.86 24.79
N ALA A 583 -14.51 -43.05 25.04
CA ALA A 583 -13.14 -43.38 24.64
C ALA A 583 -12.64 -44.71 25.26
N ASN A 584 -12.96 -44.98 26.53
CA ASN A 584 -12.62 -46.24 27.18
C ASN A 584 -13.39 -47.42 26.60
N THR A 585 -14.70 -47.27 26.40
CA THR A 585 -15.55 -48.35 25.86
C THR A 585 -15.20 -48.66 24.41
N VAL A 586 -14.90 -47.64 23.59
CA VAL A 586 -14.39 -47.82 22.23
C VAL A 586 -13.07 -48.58 22.24
N ALA A 587 -12.18 -48.29 23.20
CA ALA A 587 -10.93 -49.00 23.29
C ALA A 587 -11.10 -50.49 23.66
N ASP A 588 -12.00 -50.77 24.61
CA ASP A 588 -12.33 -52.14 25.02
C ASP A 588 -12.95 -52.95 23.86
N GLU A 589 -13.95 -52.37 23.17
CA GLU A 589 -14.63 -53.02 22.04
C GLU A 589 -13.70 -53.18 20.83
N ALA A 590 -12.81 -52.20 20.58
CA ALA A 590 -11.78 -52.33 19.55
C ALA A 590 -10.83 -53.48 19.86
N GLY A 591 -10.41 -53.65 21.12
CA GLY A 591 -9.59 -54.78 21.54
C GLY A 591 -10.27 -56.13 21.26
N VAL A 592 -11.55 -56.27 21.59
CA VAL A 592 -12.32 -57.50 21.33
C VAL A 592 -12.43 -57.78 19.82
N GLN A 593 -12.77 -56.77 19.02
CA GLN A 593 -12.98 -56.94 17.58
C GLN A 593 -11.68 -57.21 16.82
N ILE A 594 -10.58 -56.54 17.15
CA ILE A 594 -9.29 -56.77 16.50
C ILE A 594 -8.79 -58.19 16.81
N VAL A 595 -8.90 -58.66 18.06
CA VAL A 595 -8.56 -60.05 18.42
C VAL A 595 -9.45 -61.04 17.68
N SER A 596 -10.75 -60.79 17.56
CA SER A 596 -11.67 -61.65 16.81
C SER A 596 -11.37 -61.70 15.30
N LEU A 597 -10.87 -60.61 14.71
CA LEU A 597 -10.50 -60.56 13.29
C LEU A 597 -9.21 -61.34 13.00
N GLU A 598 -8.30 -61.41 13.96
CA GLU A 598 -7.00 -62.09 13.84
C GLU A 598 -7.02 -63.55 14.33
N THR A 599 -8.13 -64.03 14.89
CA THR A 599 -8.25 -65.41 15.39
C THR A 599 -8.69 -66.35 14.27
N PRO A 600 -7.84 -67.28 13.78
CA PRO A 600 -8.27 -68.29 12.83
C PRO A 600 -9.23 -69.30 13.49
N PRO A 601 -10.17 -69.92 12.75
CA PRO A 601 -11.08 -70.93 13.31
C PRO A 601 -10.31 -72.08 13.98
N GLY A 602 -10.52 -72.27 15.29
CA GLY A 602 -9.90 -73.35 16.07
C GLY A 602 -8.49 -73.07 16.61
N GLN A 603 -7.96 -71.83 16.49
CA GLN A 603 -6.65 -71.43 17.02
C GLN A 603 -6.76 -70.24 17.99
N SER A 604 -5.68 -69.94 18.72
CA SER A 604 -5.57 -68.73 19.56
C SER A 604 -5.06 -67.54 18.74
N ALA A 605 -5.52 -66.32 19.06
CA ALA A 605 -5.07 -65.11 18.39
C ALA A 605 -3.54 -64.91 18.49
N PRO A 606 -2.85 -64.52 17.41
CA PRO A 606 -1.42 -64.22 17.43
C PRO A 606 -1.09 -62.87 18.09
N VAL A 607 -2.09 -62.04 18.36
CA VAL A 607 -1.96 -60.68 18.90
C VAL A 607 -2.65 -60.54 20.25
N HIS A 608 -1.98 -59.89 21.19
CA HIS A 608 -2.50 -59.42 22.47
C HIS A 608 -2.68 -57.90 22.44
N ILE A 609 -3.84 -57.46 22.90
CA ILE A 609 -4.21 -56.06 22.99
C ILE A 609 -4.37 -55.68 24.46
N GLY A 610 -3.64 -54.66 24.90
CA GLY A 610 -3.71 -54.14 26.25
C GLY A 610 -3.98 -52.64 26.24
N THR A 611 -4.92 -52.18 27.06
CA THR A 611 -5.14 -50.74 27.27
C THR A 611 -4.00 -50.21 28.14
N THR A 612 -3.09 -49.42 27.56
CA THR A 612 -1.94 -48.84 28.28
C THR A 612 -2.34 -47.60 29.06
N ARG A 613 -3.33 -46.84 28.55
CA ARG A 613 -3.83 -45.64 29.21
C ARG A 613 -5.33 -45.51 29.02
N SER A 614 -6.07 -45.56 30.12
CA SER A 614 -7.49 -45.23 30.14
C SER A 614 -7.70 -43.71 30.01
N ALA A 615 -8.75 -43.33 29.28
CA ALA A 615 -9.21 -41.97 29.19
C ALA A 615 -9.72 -41.46 30.54
N SER A 616 -9.27 -40.26 30.93
CA SER A 616 -9.79 -39.50 32.06
C SER A 616 -10.62 -38.33 31.54
N ALA A 617 -11.57 -37.86 32.35
CA ALA A 617 -12.39 -36.70 32.00
C ALA A 617 -11.50 -35.44 31.95
N PRO A 618 -11.40 -34.75 30.80
CA PRO A 618 -10.60 -33.54 30.69
C PRO A 618 -11.17 -32.42 31.56
N THR A 619 -10.29 -31.67 32.24
CA THR A 619 -10.66 -30.56 33.14
C THR A 619 -10.96 -29.26 32.40
N ALA A 620 -10.56 -29.15 31.13
CA ALA A 620 -10.79 -27.99 30.29
C ALA A 620 -11.35 -28.40 28.92
N PRO A 621 -12.24 -27.59 28.32
CA PRO A 621 -12.77 -27.86 26.98
C PRO A 621 -11.71 -27.66 25.90
N LEU A 622 -11.78 -28.48 24.84
CA LEU A 622 -10.97 -28.34 23.62
C LEU A 622 -11.37 -27.08 22.82
N SER A 623 -12.67 -26.77 22.80
CA SER A 623 -13.25 -25.57 22.20
C SER A 623 -14.52 -25.15 22.96
N PRO A 624 -14.92 -23.86 22.94
CA PRO A 624 -14.23 -22.72 22.31
C PRO A 624 -12.94 -22.31 23.04
N ARG A 625 -12.01 -21.67 22.31
CA ARG A 625 -10.75 -21.16 22.89
C ARG A 625 -10.90 -19.64 23.08
N PRO A 626 -11.24 -19.15 24.29
CA PRO A 626 -11.64 -17.76 24.51
C PRO A 626 -10.57 -16.78 24.02
N LEU A 627 -9.30 -17.04 24.34
CA LEU A 627 -8.18 -16.18 23.95
C LEU A 627 -7.99 -16.11 22.42
N LEU A 628 -8.15 -17.24 21.72
CA LEU A 628 -8.01 -17.30 20.27
C LEU A 628 -9.16 -16.60 19.56
N ASN A 629 -10.40 -16.81 20.03
CA ASN A 629 -11.59 -16.17 19.48
C ASN A 629 -11.57 -14.66 19.72
N ALA A 630 -11.16 -14.23 20.92
CA ALA A 630 -10.96 -12.82 21.26
C ALA A 630 -9.89 -12.17 20.37
N ALA A 631 -8.74 -12.84 20.17
CA ALA A 631 -7.69 -12.35 19.28
C ALA A 631 -8.17 -12.27 17.83
N ALA A 632 -8.86 -13.29 17.32
CA ALA A 632 -9.42 -13.29 15.97
C ALA A 632 -10.43 -12.15 15.76
N GLY A 633 -11.34 -11.95 16.73
CA GLY A 633 -12.31 -10.85 16.73
C GLY A 633 -11.64 -9.47 16.77
N LEU A 634 -10.63 -9.29 17.63
CA LEU A 634 -9.83 -8.07 17.73
C LEU A 634 -9.18 -7.71 16.40
N PHE A 635 -8.50 -8.66 15.76
CA PHE A 635 -7.82 -8.45 14.48
C PHE A 635 -8.82 -8.18 13.35
N ALA A 636 -9.93 -8.93 13.29
CA ALA A 636 -10.98 -8.70 12.30
C ALA A 636 -11.59 -7.29 12.44
N GLY A 637 -11.87 -6.86 13.67
CA GLY A 637 -12.36 -5.52 13.98
C GLY A 637 -11.37 -4.41 13.63
N LEU A 638 -10.07 -4.61 13.91
CA LEU A 638 -9.01 -3.69 13.51
C LEU A 638 -8.90 -3.54 11.99
N ILE A 639 -8.91 -4.66 11.26
CA ILE A 639 -8.85 -4.66 9.79
C ILE A 639 -10.06 -3.93 9.21
N ALA A 640 -11.27 -4.24 9.69
CA ALA A 640 -12.50 -3.56 9.27
C ALA A 640 -12.47 -2.06 9.60
N GLY A 641 -11.95 -1.71 10.79
CA GLY A 641 -11.75 -0.34 11.24
C GLY A 641 -10.83 0.47 10.33
N VAL A 642 -9.65 -0.08 10.02
CA VAL A 642 -8.70 0.55 9.10
C VAL A 642 -9.29 0.65 7.69
N ALA A 643 -9.96 -0.39 7.20
CA ALA A 643 -10.60 -0.37 5.89
C ALA A 643 -11.68 0.72 5.79
N LEU A 644 -12.54 0.86 6.81
CA LEU A 644 -13.56 1.90 6.87
C LEU A 644 -12.94 3.30 6.99
N ALA A 645 -11.87 3.45 7.78
CA ALA A 645 -11.13 4.71 7.91
C ALA A 645 -10.56 5.18 6.57
N VAL A 646 -9.89 4.28 5.84
CA VAL A 646 -9.35 4.54 4.50
C VAL A 646 -10.49 4.85 3.52
N LEU A 647 -11.58 4.08 3.55
CA LEU A 647 -12.74 4.33 2.70
C LEU A 647 -13.35 5.72 2.97
N ARG A 648 -13.53 6.10 4.23
CA ARG A 648 -14.03 7.43 4.62
C ARG A 648 -13.10 8.57 4.23
N ASP A 649 -11.79 8.34 4.20
CA ASP A 649 -10.83 9.34 3.75
C ASP A 649 -10.83 9.48 2.23
N ILE A 650 -10.94 8.37 1.49
CA ILE A 650 -11.10 8.39 0.03
C ILE A 650 -12.41 9.06 -0.40
N LEU A 651 -13.47 8.93 0.41
CA LEU A 651 -14.75 9.60 0.18
C LEU A 651 -14.77 11.08 0.61
N ASP A 652 -13.77 11.55 1.34
CA ASP A 652 -13.67 12.95 1.76
C ASP A 652 -13.06 13.81 0.64
N THR A 653 -13.88 14.67 0.05
CA THR A 653 -13.50 15.53 -1.09
C THR A 653 -13.20 16.96 -0.66
N THR A 654 -13.14 17.22 0.65
CA THR A 654 -13.05 18.57 1.20
C THR A 654 -11.64 19.16 1.06
N LEU A 655 -11.56 20.44 0.71
CA LEU A 655 -10.30 21.18 0.58
C LEU A 655 -9.79 21.55 1.97
N ARG A 656 -8.56 21.16 2.33
CA ARG A 656 -7.99 21.33 3.68
C ARG A 656 -6.73 22.16 3.76
N THR A 657 -6.02 22.30 2.64
CA THR A 657 -4.71 22.95 2.57
C THR A 657 -4.67 23.94 1.42
N SER A 658 -3.83 24.97 1.56
CA SER A 658 -3.62 25.98 0.52
C SER A 658 -3.15 25.34 -0.79
N HIS A 659 -2.29 24.32 -0.71
CA HIS A 659 -1.86 23.57 -1.90
C HIS A 659 -3.04 22.87 -2.60
N ALA A 660 -3.89 22.17 -1.85
CA ALA A 660 -5.05 21.49 -2.43
C ALA A 660 -6.06 22.48 -3.03
N LEU A 661 -6.24 23.65 -2.41
CA LEU A 661 -7.06 24.73 -2.93
C LEU A 661 -6.50 25.28 -4.25
N ALA A 662 -5.20 25.60 -4.28
CA ALA A 662 -4.52 26.09 -5.48
C ALA A 662 -4.59 25.08 -6.64
N GLU A 663 -4.35 23.80 -6.34
CA GLU A 663 -4.40 22.71 -7.33
C GLU A 663 -5.83 22.49 -7.86
N ALA A 664 -6.84 22.52 -6.98
CA ALA A 664 -8.22 22.30 -7.37
C ALA A 664 -8.78 23.46 -8.21
N THR A 665 -8.50 24.70 -7.83
CA THR A 665 -9.10 25.90 -8.44
C THR A 665 -8.26 26.51 -9.57
N GLY A 666 -6.95 26.23 -9.59
CA GLY A 666 -5.99 26.90 -10.46
C GLY A 666 -5.79 28.38 -10.12
N LEU A 667 -6.17 28.82 -8.92
CA LEU A 667 -6.03 30.21 -8.46
C LEU A 667 -4.82 30.39 -7.54
N PRO A 668 -4.22 31.58 -7.48
CA PRO A 668 -3.30 31.92 -6.41
C PRO A 668 -4.04 31.93 -5.07
N VAL A 669 -3.42 31.33 -4.04
CA VAL A 669 -3.96 31.39 -2.68
C VAL A 669 -3.38 32.61 -1.98
N LEU A 670 -4.24 33.55 -1.61
CA LEU A 670 -3.86 34.83 -0.99
C LEU A 670 -3.48 34.64 0.48
N GLY A 671 -4.03 33.63 1.16
CA GLY A 671 -3.70 33.32 2.54
C GLY A 671 -4.56 32.19 3.11
N ALA A 672 -4.16 31.72 4.29
CA ALA A 672 -4.92 30.76 5.09
C ALA A 672 -5.21 31.36 6.47
N VAL A 673 -6.49 31.60 6.75
CA VAL A 673 -6.95 32.18 8.01
C VAL A 673 -7.21 31.04 9.00
N PRO A 674 -6.53 31.01 10.15
CA PRO A 674 -6.67 29.93 11.11
C PRO A 674 -8.08 29.89 11.72
N TYR A 675 -8.52 28.69 12.13
CA TYR A 675 -9.71 28.54 12.95
C TYR A 675 -9.44 29.14 14.33
N ASP A 676 -10.31 30.06 14.72
CA ASP A 676 -10.29 30.75 16.00
C ASP A 676 -11.65 30.55 16.66
N LYS A 677 -11.64 29.99 17.87
CA LYS A 677 -12.86 29.69 18.64
C LYS A 677 -13.58 30.97 19.08
N ASP A 678 -12.83 32.04 19.31
CA ASP A 678 -13.35 33.31 19.84
C ASP A 678 -13.82 34.22 18.69
N ALA A 679 -13.71 33.78 17.43
CA ALA A 679 -14.15 34.54 16.25
C ALA A 679 -15.67 34.74 16.16
N GLN A 680 -16.47 33.97 16.91
CA GLN A 680 -17.92 34.22 17.02
C GLN A 680 -18.22 35.44 17.91
N ASP A 681 -17.47 35.59 18.99
CA ASP A 681 -17.65 36.67 19.97
C ASP A 681 -16.85 37.93 19.58
N SER A 682 -15.75 37.77 18.85
CA SER A 682 -14.89 38.85 18.34
C SER A 682 -14.60 38.66 16.85
N PRO A 683 -15.56 38.99 15.96
CA PRO A 683 -15.42 38.76 14.52
C PRO A 683 -14.35 39.65 13.86
N LEU A 684 -14.11 40.84 14.39
CA LEU A 684 -13.06 41.77 13.94
C LEU A 684 -11.73 41.39 14.61
N ALA A 685 -10.81 40.83 13.83
CA ALA A 685 -9.49 40.38 14.28
C ALA A 685 -8.41 41.45 14.12
N VAL A 686 -8.60 42.35 13.17
CA VAL A 686 -7.66 43.41 12.78
C VAL A 686 -8.08 44.70 13.48
N GLY A 687 -7.11 45.42 14.04
CA GLY A 687 -7.33 46.65 14.80
C GLY A 687 -6.04 47.14 15.47
N PRO A 688 -6.04 48.38 16.00
CA PRO A 688 -4.86 48.96 16.65
C PRO A 688 -4.32 48.06 17.78
N GLY A 689 -3.05 47.64 17.67
CA GLY A 689 -2.40 46.77 18.66
C GLY A 689 -2.78 45.28 18.59
N ALA A 690 -3.55 44.84 17.59
CA ALA A 690 -3.91 43.44 17.43
C ALA A 690 -2.73 42.62 16.87
N HIS A 691 -2.27 41.62 17.64
CA HIS A 691 -1.18 40.69 17.29
C HIS A 691 -1.64 39.23 17.18
N SER A 692 -2.94 39.00 16.90
CA SER A 692 -3.48 37.65 16.78
C SER A 692 -3.01 36.98 15.48
N ALA A 693 -2.90 35.64 15.48
CA ALA A 693 -2.59 34.88 14.27
C ALA A 693 -3.59 35.11 13.13
N ARG A 694 -4.84 35.47 13.48
CA ARG A 694 -5.90 35.83 12.52
C ARG A 694 -5.65 37.21 11.91
N ALA A 695 -5.20 38.19 12.70
CA ALA A 695 -4.80 39.51 12.20
C ALA A 695 -3.62 39.41 11.21
N GLU A 696 -2.58 38.65 11.58
CA GLU A 696 -1.42 38.42 10.69
C GLU A 696 -1.81 37.70 9.40
N ALA A 697 -2.72 36.74 9.47
CA ALA A 697 -3.24 36.08 8.27
C ALA A 697 -3.92 37.07 7.31
N PHE A 698 -4.70 38.04 7.82
CA PHE A 698 -5.32 39.07 6.99
C PHE A 698 -4.33 40.10 6.46
N ARG A 699 -3.30 40.48 7.23
CA ARG A 699 -2.18 41.30 6.74
C ARG A 699 -1.44 40.62 5.59
N LEU A 700 -1.25 39.29 5.66
CA LEU A 700 -0.70 38.50 4.56
C LEU A 700 -1.63 38.48 3.33
N VAL A 701 -2.94 38.28 3.54
CA VAL A 701 -3.93 38.33 2.45
C VAL A 701 -3.86 39.68 1.72
N ARG A 702 -3.83 40.81 2.46
CA ARG A 702 -3.66 42.15 1.91
C ARG A 702 -2.40 42.27 1.06
N THR A 703 -1.26 41.85 1.59
CA THR A 703 0.03 41.91 0.88
C THR A 703 0.00 41.09 -0.40
N ASN A 704 -0.50 39.86 -0.35
CA ASN A 704 -0.59 39.00 -1.54
C ASN A 704 -1.61 39.51 -2.58
N LEU A 705 -2.69 40.16 -2.13
CA LEU A 705 -3.66 40.80 -3.00
C LEU A 705 -3.02 41.95 -3.81
N GLN A 706 -2.13 42.73 -3.19
CA GLN A 706 -1.36 43.78 -3.87
C GLN A 706 -0.42 43.19 -4.94
N PHE A 707 0.13 41.99 -4.73
CA PHE A 707 1.00 41.30 -5.71
C PHE A 707 0.23 40.53 -6.79
N ALA A 708 -1.05 40.22 -6.58
CA ALA A 708 -1.85 39.44 -7.53
C ALA A 708 -2.11 40.19 -8.85
N GLN A 709 -2.04 41.53 -8.85
CA GLN A 709 -2.12 42.36 -10.05
C GLN A 709 -1.12 43.53 -9.99
N VAL A 710 0.07 43.33 -10.55
CA VAL A 710 1.15 44.34 -10.59
C VAL A 710 0.83 45.48 -11.56
N ASP A 711 0.09 45.20 -12.65
CA ASP A 711 -0.14 46.16 -13.74
C ASP A 711 -1.38 47.04 -13.53
N ARG A 712 -2.33 46.64 -12.66
CA ARG A 712 -3.54 47.42 -12.34
C ARG A 712 -4.00 47.06 -10.92
N SER A 713 -3.92 47.99 -9.98
CA SER A 713 -4.46 47.74 -8.63
C SER A 713 -6.00 47.77 -8.68
N PRO A 714 -6.70 46.68 -8.30
CA PRO A 714 -8.16 46.66 -8.33
C PRO A 714 -8.71 47.63 -7.27
N ARG A 715 -9.65 48.50 -7.68
CA ARG A 715 -10.31 49.47 -6.79
C ARG A 715 -11.58 48.87 -6.21
N VAL A 716 -12.37 48.12 -6.98
CA VAL A 716 -13.60 47.47 -6.50
C VAL A 716 -13.42 45.95 -6.45
N ILE A 717 -13.50 45.38 -5.25
CA ILE A 717 -13.21 43.97 -5.00
C ILE A 717 -14.41 43.31 -4.36
N VAL A 718 -14.95 42.27 -5.00
CA VAL A 718 -16.02 41.46 -4.41
C VAL A 718 -15.43 40.26 -3.64
N VAL A 719 -15.92 40.03 -2.44
CA VAL A 719 -15.61 38.85 -1.62
C VAL A 719 -16.81 37.93 -1.64
N THR A 720 -16.60 36.68 -2.07
CA THR A 720 -17.66 35.68 -2.18
C THR A 720 -17.17 34.29 -1.82
N SER A 721 -18.06 33.31 -1.80
CA SER A 721 -17.74 31.93 -1.43
C SER A 721 -18.61 30.92 -2.21
N PRO A 722 -18.16 29.67 -2.41
CA PRO A 722 -19.00 28.63 -3.00
C PRO A 722 -20.30 28.38 -2.22
N LEU A 723 -20.23 28.26 -0.89
CA LEU A 723 -21.34 27.85 -0.02
C LEU A 723 -21.56 28.85 1.13
N PRO A 724 -22.75 28.85 1.76
CA PRO A 724 -23.00 29.62 2.98
C PRO A 724 -22.09 29.22 4.14
N GLY A 725 -21.78 30.16 5.04
CA GLY A 725 -21.02 29.88 6.27
C GLY A 725 -19.52 29.63 6.07
N GLU A 726 -18.94 30.12 4.98
CA GLU A 726 -17.52 29.94 4.67
C GLU A 726 -16.62 31.10 5.13
N GLY A 727 -17.19 32.12 5.79
CA GLY A 727 -16.42 33.23 6.36
C GLY A 727 -16.20 34.41 5.42
N LYS A 728 -17.03 34.56 4.37
CA LYS A 728 -17.02 35.68 3.40
C LYS A 728 -17.07 37.06 4.07
N THR A 729 -18.08 37.35 4.88
CA THR A 729 -18.24 38.61 5.64
C THR A 729 -17.06 38.86 6.58
N ASN A 730 -16.60 37.83 7.31
CA ASN A 730 -15.44 37.96 8.20
C ASN A 730 -14.17 38.32 7.41
N THR A 731 -14.00 37.72 6.24
CA THR A 731 -12.87 37.99 5.35
C THR A 731 -12.98 39.40 4.74
N ALA A 732 -14.17 39.82 4.30
CA ALA A 732 -14.41 41.15 3.75
C ALA A 732 -14.13 42.25 4.79
N ALA A 733 -14.68 42.11 6.01
CA ALA A 733 -14.50 43.06 7.10
C ALA A 733 -13.02 43.20 7.51
N ASN A 734 -12.32 42.08 7.74
CA ASN A 734 -10.93 42.13 8.17
C ASN A 734 -9.97 42.51 7.04
N LEU A 735 -10.28 42.18 5.78
CA LEU A 735 -9.54 42.68 4.64
C LEU A 735 -9.67 44.20 4.55
N ALA A 736 -10.87 44.75 4.69
CA ALA A 736 -11.12 46.19 4.71
C ALA A 736 -10.33 46.90 5.83
N LEU A 737 -10.41 46.39 7.06
CA LEU A 737 -9.63 46.90 8.19
C LEU A 737 -8.12 46.83 7.93
N SER A 738 -7.62 45.73 7.37
CA SER A 738 -6.18 45.60 7.06
C SER A 738 -5.72 46.59 5.99
N LEU A 739 -6.58 46.92 5.02
CA LEU A 739 -6.30 47.93 4.00
C LEU A 739 -6.28 49.34 4.63
N THR A 740 -7.19 49.62 5.57
CA THR A 740 -7.21 50.86 6.36
C THR A 740 -5.98 50.99 7.26
N GLU A 741 -5.52 49.92 7.92
CA GLU A 741 -4.25 49.90 8.67
C GLU A 741 -3.05 50.26 7.78
N ALA A 742 -3.11 49.96 6.47
CA ALA A 742 -2.10 50.36 5.49
C ALA A 742 -2.25 51.80 4.96
N GLY A 743 -3.14 52.60 5.58
CA GLY A 743 -3.35 54.01 5.27
C GLY A 743 -4.33 54.31 4.13
N ARG A 744 -4.97 53.28 3.54
CA ARG A 744 -5.94 53.45 2.44
C ARG A 744 -7.30 53.93 2.97
N SER A 745 -7.98 54.78 2.20
CA SER A 745 -9.41 55.02 2.42
C SER A 745 -10.22 53.86 1.84
N VAL A 746 -11.05 53.21 2.67
CA VAL A 746 -11.77 52.00 2.29
C VAL A 746 -13.26 52.16 2.54
N CYS A 747 -14.08 51.74 1.56
CA CYS A 747 -15.51 51.56 1.75
C CYS A 747 -15.86 50.06 1.75
N LEU A 748 -16.48 49.56 2.81
CA LEU A 748 -17.04 48.20 2.88
C LEU A 748 -18.54 48.25 2.58
N VAL A 749 -18.98 47.55 1.53
CA VAL A 749 -20.38 47.49 1.11
C VAL A 749 -20.96 46.12 1.43
N ASP A 750 -22.09 46.07 2.15
CA ASP A 750 -22.84 44.83 2.40
C ASP A 750 -23.86 44.59 1.26
N ALA A 751 -23.44 43.83 0.25
CA ALA A 751 -24.28 43.41 -0.87
C ALA A 751 -24.82 41.98 -0.71
N ASP A 752 -24.68 41.34 0.46
CA ASP A 752 -25.44 40.12 0.79
C ASP A 752 -26.83 40.53 1.31
N LEU A 753 -27.68 40.96 0.38
CA LEU A 753 -29.05 41.41 0.67
C LEU A 753 -29.98 40.29 1.16
N ARG A 754 -29.52 39.02 1.18
CA ARG A 754 -30.32 37.88 1.67
C ARG A 754 -30.07 37.56 3.12
N SER A 755 -28.81 37.64 3.55
CA SER A 755 -28.40 37.36 4.91
C SER A 755 -27.35 38.37 5.38
N PRO A 756 -27.70 39.67 5.42
CA PRO A 756 -26.75 40.73 5.74
C PRO A 756 -26.22 40.55 7.16
N SER A 757 -24.94 40.82 7.34
CA SER A 757 -24.29 40.61 8.64
C SER A 757 -23.19 41.63 8.95
N VAL A 758 -22.89 42.55 8.04
CA VAL A 758 -21.87 43.58 8.26
C VAL A 758 -22.32 44.56 9.35
N ALA A 759 -23.58 45.01 9.32
CA ALA A 759 -24.10 45.94 10.33
C ALA A 759 -23.93 45.37 11.76
N LYS A 760 -24.34 44.11 11.97
CA LYS A 760 -24.15 43.39 13.24
C LYS A 760 -22.66 43.23 13.60
N THR A 761 -21.80 42.96 12.61
CA THR A 761 -20.36 42.74 12.83
C THR A 761 -19.65 44.00 13.34
N PHE A 762 -20.06 45.18 12.89
CA PHE A 762 -19.48 46.46 13.26
C PHE A 762 -20.28 47.23 14.34
N GLY A 763 -21.44 46.71 14.77
CA GLY A 763 -22.32 47.40 15.72
C GLY A 763 -22.99 48.65 15.12
N LEU A 764 -23.34 48.61 13.84
CA LEU A 764 -23.90 49.71 13.05
C LEU A 764 -25.42 49.60 12.87
N VAL A 765 -26.05 50.68 12.42
CA VAL A 765 -27.49 50.74 12.12
C VAL A 765 -27.77 50.09 10.76
N GLN A 766 -28.79 49.21 10.70
CA GLN A 766 -29.15 48.49 9.46
C GLN A 766 -30.36 49.09 8.72
N ASP A 767 -31.10 50.02 9.32
CA ASP A 767 -32.39 50.49 8.79
C ASP A 767 -32.30 51.25 7.46
N ALA A 768 -31.15 51.85 7.16
CA ALA A 768 -30.84 52.52 5.89
C ALA A 768 -29.44 52.11 5.41
N GLY A 769 -29.28 51.89 4.11
CA GLY A 769 -28.05 51.39 3.51
C GLY A 769 -28.14 51.23 1.98
N LEU A 770 -27.47 50.23 1.43
CA LEU A 770 -27.40 49.96 -0.01
C LEU A 770 -28.79 49.88 -0.65
N THR A 771 -29.72 49.15 -0.05
CA THR A 771 -31.07 48.99 -0.61
C THR A 771 -31.81 50.33 -0.70
N THR A 772 -31.74 51.18 0.33
CA THR A 772 -32.38 52.52 0.32
C THR A 772 -31.76 53.44 -0.74
N VAL A 773 -30.45 53.33 -0.97
CA VAL A 773 -29.76 54.07 -2.04
C VAL A 773 -30.20 53.60 -3.42
N LEU A 774 -30.34 52.29 -3.62
CA LEU A 774 -30.72 51.70 -4.91
C LEU A 774 -32.19 51.93 -5.28
N ILE A 775 -33.09 52.10 -4.30
CA ILE A 775 -34.48 52.50 -4.57
C ILE A 775 -34.68 54.02 -4.59
N GLY A 776 -33.66 54.79 -4.16
CA GLY A 776 -33.63 56.25 -4.21
C GLY A 776 -34.36 56.98 -3.10
N THR A 777 -34.49 56.35 -1.94
CA THR A 777 -35.02 57.00 -0.73
C THR A 777 -33.95 57.71 0.08
N ALA A 778 -32.65 57.50 -0.21
CA ALA A 778 -31.52 58.18 0.42
C ALA A 778 -30.33 58.28 -0.55
N THR A 779 -29.40 59.20 -0.28
CA THR A 779 -28.11 59.30 -0.99
C THR A 779 -27.04 58.43 -0.32
N VAL A 780 -25.93 58.15 -1.03
CA VAL A 780 -24.82 57.36 -0.46
C VAL A 780 -24.24 58.04 0.78
N ASP A 781 -24.03 59.36 0.73
CA ASP A 781 -23.44 60.15 1.81
C ASP A 781 -24.34 60.20 3.06
N GLU A 782 -25.66 60.12 2.90
CA GLU A 782 -26.63 60.10 4.02
C GLU A 782 -26.59 58.79 4.81
N VAL A 783 -26.24 57.66 4.18
CA VAL A 783 -26.31 56.33 4.79
C VAL A 783 -24.93 55.71 5.07
N LEU A 784 -23.86 56.39 4.68
CA LEU A 784 -22.49 55.96 4.93
C LEU A 784 -22.18 56.06 6.42
N GLN A 785 -21.72 54.96 7.03
CA GLN A 785 -21.42 54.90 8.46
C GLN A 785 -19.93 54.67 8.70
N GLN A 786 -19.40 55.18 9.82
CA GLN A 786 -18.00 54.98 10.17
C GLN A 786 -17.77 53.58 10.77
N GLY A 787 -16.84 52.81 10.19
CA GLY A 787 -16.59 51.41 10.54
C GLY A 787 -15.59 51.17 11.69
N GLY A 788 -15.47 52.11 12.62
CA GLY A 788 -14.48 52.08 13.71
C GLY A 788 -13.41 53.17 13.61
N GLU A 789 -12.24 52.95 14.23
CA GLU A 789 -11.12 53.90 14.21
C GLU A 789 -10.36 53.82 12.87
N GLY A 790 -10.22 54.96 12.17
CA GLY A 790 -9.47 55.08 10.93
C GLY A 790 -10.30 55.50 9.71
N LYS A 791 -9.75 55.29 8.51
CA LYS A 791 -10.36 55.65 7.21
C LYS A 791 -11.25 54.53 6.63
N LEU A 792 -12.06 53.88 7.47
CA LEU A 792 -13.02 52.85 7.06
C LEU A 792 -14.44 53.41 7.11
N SER A 793 -15.10 53.41 5.96
CA SER A 793 -16.54 53.67 5.85
C SER A 793 -17.28 52.38 5.51
N VAL A 794 -18.52 52.26 5.96
CA VAL A 794 -19.36 51.08 5.77
C VAL A 794 -20.71 51.51 5.22
N LEU A 795 -21.07 50.93 4.08
CA LEU A 795 -22.41 50.98 3.52
C LEU A 795 -23.10 49.66 3.87
N THR A 796 -23.96 49.67 4.89
CA THR A 796 -24.75 48.50 5.29
C THR A 796 -25.76 48.11 4.21
N SER A 797 -26.41 46.96 4.33
CA SER A 797 -27.34 46.47 3.29
C SER A 797 -28.64 47.27 3.20
N GLY A 798 -29.09 47.87 4.31
CA GLY A 798 -30.43 48.41 4.43
C GLY A 798 -31.50 47.33 4.68
N PRO A 799 -32.78 47.65 4.50
CA PRO A 799 -33.87 46.68 4.60
C PRO A 799 -33.74 45.63 3.49
N ILE A 800 -34.07 44.38 3.80
CA ILE A 800 -34.00 43.27 2.83
C ILE A 800 -35.06 43.49 1.74
N PRO A 801 -34.69 43.66 0.46
CA PRO A 801 -35.65 43.86 -0.62
C PRO A 801 -36.33 42.55 -1.04
N PRO A 802 -37.52 42.60 -1.67
CA PRO A 802 -38.19 41.42 -2.21
C PRO A 802 -37.42 40.78 -3.38
N ASN A 803 -36.70 41.60 -4.17
CA ASN A 803 -35.97 41.16 -5.37
C ASN A 803 -34.46 41.52 -5.32
N PRO A 804 -33.64 40.86 -4.47
CA PRO A 804 -32.22 41.17 -4.31
C PRO A 804 -31.39 41.17 -5.60
N ALA A 805 -31.56 40.14 -6.43
CA ALA A 805 -30.73 39.94 -7.63
C ALA A 805 -30.95 41.05 -8.67
N GLU A 806 -32.20 41.44 -8.90
CA GLU A 806 -32.58 42.47 -9.88
C GLU A 806 -31.96 43.82 -9.53
N ILE A 807 -32.06 44.19 -8.24
CA ILE A 807 -31.53 45.46 -7.73
C ILE A 807 -29.99 45.50 -7.83
N LEU A 808 -29.31 44.39 -7.53
CA LEU A 808 -27.84 44.31 -7.62
C LEU A 808 -27.32 44.33 -9.07
N THR A 809 -28.14 43.96 -10.05
CA THR A 809 -27.79 44.04 -11.49
C THR A 809 -28.19 45.36 -12.15
N SER A 810 -28.79 46.29 -11.41
CA SER A 810 -29.31 47.55 -11.96
C SER A 810 -28.19 48.52 -12.37
N ASP A 811 -28.49 49.41 -13.32
CA ASP A 811 -27.58 50.51 -13.68
C ASP A 811 -27.29 51.45 -12.50
N ARG A 812 -28.24 51.54 -11.55
CA ARG A 812 -28.04 52.32 -10.33
C ARG A 812 -26.98 51.70 -9.43
N MET A 813 -26.89 50.37 -9.36
CA MET A 813 -25.79 49.70 -8.64
C MET A 813 -24.44 50.00 -9.26
N ARG A 814 -24.36 50.02 -10.59
CA ARG A 814 -23.15 50.44 -11.32
C ARG A 814 -22.74 51.86 -10.92
N GLN A 815 -23.67 52.83 -10.98
CA GLN A 815 -23.42 54.22 -10.61
C GLN A 815 -22.96 54.38 -9.15
N VAL A 816 -23.56 53.62 -8.23
CA VAL A 816 -23.14 53.62 -6.82
C VAL A 816 -21.71 53.10 -6.68
N LEU A 817 -21.37 51.98 -7.32
CA LEU A 817 -20.01 51.43 -7.25
C LEU A 817 -18.97 52.34 -7.92
N GLU A 818 -19.31 52.98 -9.04
CA GLU A 818 -18.44 53.97 -9.72
C GLU A 818 -18.20 55.20 -8.83
N GLY A 819 -19.25 55.77 -8.24
CA GLY A 819 -19.11 56.91 -7.31
C GLY A 819 -18.30 56.56 -6.05
N LEU A 820 -18.52 55.37 -5.48
CA LEU A 820 -17.70 54.87 -4.37
C LEU A 820 -16.24 54.66 -4.79
N ALA A 821 -16.00 54.13 -6.00
CA ALA A 821 -14.66 53.95 -6.52
C ALA A 821 -13.95 55.29 -6.77
N GLU A 822 -14.66 56.39 -7.02
CA GLU A 822 -14.08 57.73 -7.11
C GLU A 822 -13.73 58.30 -5.73
N ALA A 823 -14.60 58.11 -4.73
CA ALA A 823 -14.45 58.66 -3.39
C ALA A 823 -13.43 57.91 -2.50
N PHE A 824 -13.21 56.62 -2.75
CA PHE A 824 -12.34 55.76 -1.93
C PHE A 824 -11.16 55.19 -2.74
N ASP A 825 -10.06 54.87 -2.04
CA ASP A 825 -8.93 54.17 -2.66
C ASP A 825 -9.35 52.75 -3.06
N VAL A 826 -10.10 52.07 -2.17
CA VAL A 826 -10.57 50.69 -2.35
C VAL A 826 -12.01 50.54 -1.85
N VAL A 827 -12.84 49.85 -2.61
CA VAL A 827 -14.19 49.42 -2.25
C VAL A 827 -14.20 47.89 -2.12
N VAL A 828 -14.52 47.39 -0.93
CA VAL A 828 -14.68 45.95 -0.66
C VAL A 828 -16.16 45.63 -0.58
N VAL A 829 -16.64 44.69 -1.39
CA VAL A 829 -18.06 44.31 -1.45
C VAL A 829 -18.23 42.91 -0.86
N ASP A 830 -18.90 42.79 0.28
CA ASP A 830 -19.36 41.49 0.79
C ASP A 830 -20.60 41.05 -0.01
N SER A 831 -20.65 39.79 -0.42
CA SER A 831 -21.67 39.30 -1.35
C SER A 831 -22.19 37.91 -1.00
N ALA A 832 -23.34 37.54 -1.54
CA ALA A 832 -23.93 36.22 -1.34
C ALA A 832 -23.04 35.07 -1.89
N PRO A 833 -23.19 33.83 -1.37
CA PRO A 833 -22.48 32.67 -1.92
C PRO A 833 -22.99 32.30 -3.33
N LEU A 834 -22.08 31.78 -4.18
CA LEU A 834 -22.32 31.56 -5.61
C LEU A 834 -23.21 30.36 -5.94
N MET A 835 -23.17 29.28 -5.15
CA MET A 835 -23.90 28.05 -5.49
C MET A 835 -25.41 28.09 -5.23
N PRO A 836 -25.92 28.73 -4.15
CA PRO A 836 -27.37 28.74 -3.91
C PRO A 836 -28.11 29.83 -4.69
N VAL A 837 -27.46 30.93 -5.09
CA VAL A 837 -28.11 32.11 -5.68
C VAL A 837 -27.24 32.80 -6.73
N ALA A 838 -27.86 33.58 -7.63
CA ALA A 838 -27.19 34.24 -8.75
C ALA A 838 -26.71 35.69 -8.45
N ASP A 839 -27.01 36.22 -7.26
CA ASP A 839 -26.79 37.63 -6.89
C ASP A 839 -25.36 38.11 -7.20
N THR A 840 -24.35 37.36 -6.76
CA THR A 840 -22.93 37.70 -6.96
C THR A 840 -22.48 37.55 -8.41
N VAL A 841 -23.09 36.63 -9.17
CA VAL A 841 -22.80 36.47 -10.60
C VAL A 841 -23.24 37.70 -11.38
N GLY A 842 -24.34 38.35 -10.96
CA GLY A 842 -24.81 39.61 -11.53
C GLY A 842 -23.96 40.83 -11.15
N LEU A 843 -23.36 40.84 -9.95
CA LEU A 843 -22.49 41.92 -9.47
C LEU A 843 -21.06 41.82 -10.01
N ALA A 844 -20.59 40.61 -10.32
CA ALA A 844 -19.20 40.35 -10.71
C ALA A 844 -18.70 41.14 -11.94
N PRO A 845 -19.53 41.44 -12.97
CA PRO A 845 -19.13 42.30 -14.09
C PRO A 845 -18.97 43.79 -13.74
N LEU A 846 -19.50 44.23 -12.59
CA LEU A 846 -19.44 45.62 -12.12
C LEU A 846 -18.21 45.92 -11.25
N VAL A 847 -17.35 44.92 -11.03
CA VAL A 847 -16.19 45.03 -10.15
C VAL A 847 -14.88 44.69 -10.88
N ASP A 848 -13.74 45.11 -10.33
CA ASP A 848 -12.42 44.87 -10.94
C ASP A 848 -11.94 43.41 -10.72
N GLY A 849 -12.43 42.76 -9.66
CA GLY A 849 -12.15 41.34 -9.44
C GLY A 849 -12.78 40.74 -8.19
N ALA A 850 -12.72 39.41 -8.13
CA ALA A 850 -13.32 38.60 -7.07
C ALA A 850 -12.28 37.86 -6.24
N VAL A 851 -12.48 37.83 -4.92
CA VAL A 851 -11.76 36.99 -3.97
C VAL A 851 -12.67 35.84 -3.53
N LEU A 852 -12.24 34.61 -3.76
CA LEU A 852 -13.00 33.40 -3.41
C LEU A 852 -12.60 32.87 -2.02
N VAL A 853 -13.52 32.89 -1.07
CA VAL A 853 -13.31 32.31 0.27
C VAL A 853 -13.77 30.86 0.29
N VAL A 854 -12.93 29.95 0.78
CA VAL A 854 -13.19 28.51 0.84
C VAL A 854 -12.92 27.98 2.23
N ARG A 855 -13.88 27.26 2.82
CA ARG A 855 -13.76 26.75 4.18
C ARG A 855 -12.99 25.43 4.25
N ALA A 856 -11.92 25.44 5.04
CA ALA A 856 -11.07 24.27 5.24
C ALA A 856 -11.84 23.09 5.84
N GLY A 857 -11.73 21.92 5.20
CA GLY A 857 -12.33 20.66 5.64
C GLY A 857 -13.85 20.59 5.52
N HIS A 858 -14.49 21.58 4.87
CA HIS A 858 -15.93 21.64 4.65
C HIS A 858 -16.27 21.71 3.16
N THR A 859 -15.61 22.58 2.39
CA THR A 859 -15.94 22.81 0.98
C THR A 859 -15.38 21.69 0.09
N PRO A 860 -16.22 20.97 -0.68
CA PRO A 860 -15.75 20.01 -1.67
C PRO A 860 -14.96 20.69 -2.80
N SER A 861 -13.92 20.04 -3.32
CA SER A 861 -13.13 20.56 -4.45
C SER A 861 -13.99 20.90 -5.67
N GLU A 862 -14.98 20.07 -5.99
CA GLU A 862 -15.91 20.26 -7.10
C GLU A 862 -16.74 21.54 -6.96
N ARG A 863 -17.15 21.91 -5.73
CA ARG A 863 -17.92 23.13 -5.46
C ARG A 863 -17.05 24.39 -5.62
N ALA A 864 -15.80 24.34 -5.17
CA ALA A 864 -14.84 25.42 -5.40
C ALA A 864 -14.56 25.62 -6.90
N GLN A 865 -14.40 24.52 -7.66
CA GLN A 865 -14.24 24.58 -9.11
C GLN A 865 -15.46 25.18 -9.82
N ALA A 866 -16.67 24.77 -9.43
CA ALA A 866 -17.91 25.30 -9.97
C ALA A 866 -18.05 26.81 -9.70
N ALA A 867 -17.68 27.28 -8.51
CA ALA A 867 -17.67 28.70 -8.17
C ALA A 867 -16.71 29.52 -9.05
N VAL A 868 -15.49 29.00 -9.28
CA VAL A 868 -14.54 29.64 -10.21
C VAL A 868 -15.06 29.65 -11.64
N ALA A 869 -15.70 28.57 -12.08
CA ALA A 869 -16.31 28.49 -13.40
C ALA A 869 -17.45 29.52 -13.57
N ALA A 870 -18.29 29.70 -12.55
CA ALA A 870 -19.38 30.66 -12.55
C ALA A 870 -18.88 32.11 -12.66
N LEU A 871 -17.86 32.48 -11.89
CA LEU A 871 -17.23 33.81 -11.99
C LEU A 871 -16.59 34.05 -13.36
N ARG A 872 -15.87 33.05 -13.89
CA ARG A 872 -15.25 33.15 -15.21
C ARG A 872 -16.26 33.20 -16.35
N SER A 873 -17.43 32.56 -16.22
CA SER A 873 -18.46 32.58 -17.28
C SER A 873 -19.06 33.96 -17.52
N VAL A 874 -18.99 34.86 -16.54
CA VAL A 874 -19.43 36.26 -16.67
C VAL A 874 -18.28 37.24 -16.87
N GLY A 875 -17.08 36.73 -17.17
CA GLY A 875 -15.90 37.55 -17.47
C GLY A 875 -15.24 38.21 -16.25
N ALA A 876 -15.65 37.86 -15.03
CA ALA A 876 -15.09 38.46 -13.82
C ALA A 876 -13.66 37.93 -13.52
N PRO A 877 -12.65 38.79 -13.37
CA PRO A 877 -11.31 38.37 -12.97
C PRO A 877 -11.34 37.81 -11.54
N VAL A 878 -10.79 36.61 -11.33
CA VAL A 878 -10.66 36.02 -9.98
C VAL A 878 -9.25 36.29 -9.46
N LEU A 879 -9.13 37.22 -8.52
CA LEU A 879 -7.86 37.72 -7.97
C LEU A 879 -7.11 36.64 -7.19
N GLY A 880 -7.84 35.74 -6.54
CA GLY A 880 -7.28 34.62 -5.80
C GLY A 880 -8.30 33.97 -4.88
N ALA A 881 -7.82 33.04 -4.05
CA ALA A 881 -8.63 32.36 -3.06
C ALA A 881 -8.05 32.47 -1.64
N VAL A 882 -8.93 32.53 -0.64
CA VAL A 882 -8.57 32.52 0.79
C VAL A 882 -9.08 31.22 1.41
N LEU A 883 -8.21 30.49 2.09
CA LEU A 883 -8.61 29.30 2.84
C LEU A 883 -9.01 29.72 4.26
N SER A 884 -10.30 29.72 4.58
CA SER A 884 -10.81 30.10 5.90
C SER A 884 -10.87 28.91 6.86
N MET A 885 -10.81 29.20 8.17
CA MET A 885 -10.92 28.19 9.24
C MET A 885 -9.89 27.05 9.13
N ALA A 886 -8.70 27.35 8.63
CA ALA A 886 -7.62 26.39 8.50
C ALA A 886 -7.15 25.91 9.89
N LYS A 887 -6.81 24.63 10.03
CA LYS A 887 -6.18 24.17 11.28
C LYS A 887 -4.75 24.70 11.36
N LEU A 888 -4.39 25.32 12.49
CA LEU A 888 -2.99 25.58 12.82
C LEU A 888 -2.22 24.26 12.80
N HIS A 889 -1.20 24.16 11.96
CA HIS A 889 -0.22 23.06 11.98
C HIS A 889 1.13 23.67 12.30
N ASN A 890 1.94 23.02 13.14
CA ASN A 890 3.36 23.31 13.37
C ASN A 890 4.24 23.09 12.10
N GLU A 891 3.63 22.83 10.94
CA GLU A 891 4.32 22.88 9.67
C GLU A 891 4.46 24.35 9.30
N GLY A 892 5.67 24.88 9.46
CA GLY A 892 6.00 26.30 9.32
C GLY A 892 5.26 26.99 8.18
N TYR A 893 4.66 28.13 8.50
CA TYR A 893 4.27 29.14 7.53
C TYR A 893 5.54 29.58 6.80
N GLY A 894 5.80 28.93 5.67
CA GLY A 894 6.97 29.16 4.84
C GLY A 894 6.62 28.87 3.40
N TYR A 895 6.05 29.87 2.73
CA TYR A 895 6.33 30.02 1.30
C TYR A 895 7.86 30.08 1.17
N GLY A 896 8.41 29.34 0.21
CA GLY A 896 9.85 29.13 0.05
C GLY A 896 10.66 30.37 -0.30
N TYR A 897 10.80 31.28 0.64
CA TYR A 897 11.88 32.25 0.73
C TYR A 897 12.49 32.11 2.12
N GLY A 898 13.70 31.55 2.16
CA GLY A 898 14.46 31.39 3.37
C GLY A 898 14.88 32.75 3.91
N TYR A 899 14.24 33.19 4.99
CA TYR A 899 14.86 33.99 6.03
C TYR A 899 14.32 33.49 7.37
N GLY A 900 15.17 32.78 8.11
CA GLY A 900 14.89 32.38 9.47
C GLY A 900 15.20 33.54 10.40
N TYR A 901 14.19 34.06 11.08
CA TYR A 901 14.40 34.65 12.40
C TYR A 901 14.28 33.52 13.41
N GLY A 902 15.41 33.20 14.05
CA GLY A 902 15.41 32.39 15.25
C GLY A 902 14.86 33.26 16.38
N GLU A 903 13.69 32.92 16.90
CA GLU A 903 13.19 33.51 18.12
C GLU A 903 13.23 32.44 19.22
N THR A 904 14.06 32.75 20.21
CA THR A 904 14.30 32.01 21.43
C THR A 904 13.27 32.45 22.45
N ALA A 905 12.40 31.52 22.88
CA ALA A 905 11.75 31.47 24.20
C ALA A 905 10.63 30.39 24.14
N GLY A 906 10.49 29.46 25.08
CA GLY A 906 11.19 29.26 26.33
C GLY A 906 10.81 27.93 27.00
N ALA A 907 11.75 27.48 27.83
CA ALA A 907 11.57 26.75 29.08
C ALA A 907 10.67 25.49 29.10
N SER A 908 11.29 24.34 28.85
CA SER A 908 10.98 23.15 29.66
C SER A 908 11.97 23.11 30.82
N GLU A 909 11.42 23.27 32.01
CA GLU A 909 12.06 23.01 33.29
C GLU A 909 12.62 21.58 33.31
N ILE A 910 13.96 21.45 33.31
CA ILE A 910 14.64 20.21 33.65
C ILE A 910 15.40 20.51 34.93
N ALA A 911 14.90 19.95 36.03
CA ALA A 911 15.58 19.92 37.31
C ALA A 911 16.93 19.21 37.16
N LEU A 912 18.01 19.99 37.25
CA LEU A 912 19.36 19.47 37.44
C LEU A 912 19.78 19.76 38.87
N THR A 913 19.96 18.69 39.63
CA THR A 913 20.60 18.65 40.95
C THR A 913 21.97 19.33 40.95
N PRO A 914 22.32 20.09 42.01
CA PRO A 914 23.59 20.80 42.05
C PRO A 914 24.75 19.84 42.37
N SER A 915 25.70 19.72 41.43
CA SER A 915 27.02 19.17 41.71
C SER A 915 28.03 20.30 41.91
N GLN A 916 28.94 20.06 42.83
CA GLN A 916 29.82 21.01 43.51
C GLN A 916 30.90 21.64 42.61
N LYS A 917 31.18 22.91 42.94
CA LYS A 917 32.41 23.71 42.78
C LYS A 917 33.69 23.03 42.23
N SER A 918 34.24 23.65 41.18
CA SER A 918 35.62 24.12 41.04
C SER A 918 35.60 25.10 39.84
N GLY A 919 35.96 26.37 39.89
CA GLY A 919 37.05 27.01 40.63
C GLY A 919 38.25 27.25 39.72
N GLU A 920 38.07 27.79 38.50
CA GLU A 920 39.21 28.25 37.66
C GLU A 920 38.87 29.13 36.42
N ASP A 921 37.61 29.48 36.13
CA ASP A 921 37.29 30.25 34.90
C ASP A 921 36.96 31.75 35.12
N SER A 922 37.26 32.30 36.31
CA SER A 922 36.94 33.70 36.66
C SER A 922 38.04 34.72 36.34
N GLU A 923 39.21 34.29 35.87
CA GLU A 923 40.36 35.19 35.67
C GLU A 923 40.54 35.65 34.20
N LEU A 924 39.99 34.92 33.23
CA LEU A 924 40.11 35.27 31.81
C LEU A 924 39.08 36.31 31.34
N ALA A 925 37.92 36.39 31.99
CA ALA A 925 36.84 37.30 31.57
C ALA A 925 37.09 38.76 31.95
N THR A 926 37.96 39.02 32.94
CA THR A 926 38.29 40.37 33.41
C THR A 926 39.40 41.02 32.55
N GLN A 927 40.22 40.23 31.85
CA GLN A 927 41.28 40.75 30.97
C GLN A 927 40.77 41.18 29.59
N LEU A 928 39.57 40.78 29.18
CA LEU A 928 39.06 41.03 27.82
C LEU A 928 38.08 42.20 27.70
N GLY A 929 37.78 42.93 28.79
CA GLY A 929 37.17 44.27 28.72
C GLY A 929 35.84 44.39 27.95
N LEU A 930 35.06 43.32 27.85
CA LEU A 930 33.78 43.32 27.15
C LEU A 930 32.62 43.37 28.15
N THR A 931 32.06 44.56 28.34
CA THR A 931 30.81 44.76 29.09
C THR A 931 29.61 44.63 28.17
N LYS A 932 28.75 43.67 28.54
CA LYS A 932 27.36 43.35 28.16
C LYS A 932 26.75 43.95 26.89
#